data_AF-I9P010-F1
#
_entry.id   AF-I9P010-F1
#
_cell.length_a   1.000
_cell.length_b   1.000
_cell.length_c   1.000
_cell.angle_alpha   90.00
_cell.angle_beta   90.00
_cell.angle_gamma   90.00
#
_symmetry.space_group_name_H-M   'P 1'
#
loop_
_entity.id
_entity.type
_entity.pdbx_description
1 polymer ?
#
loop_
_entity_poly.entity_id
_entity_poly.type
_entity_poly.pdbx_seq_one_letter_code
_entity_poly.pdbx_strand_id
1 'polypeptide(L)'
;MRLLAASRRLFDHTASSRRAFWLCLLLCGLLFGINRPVVAKSPERSIAFYYQSIDSVRELLSYDRVVVTPEALSDSQLKQLQQAQVQVFAYLSVGEANPQLAATLPNAQLTENSAWQSLVMDLQHPAWQQYLRQSAQQLHDRGFDGLFLDTLDSFRLANASQHNAQQDALRQLLDQLAEISSQLILNRGFDILPALRKPPVAVVAESLFHGYDVSTDRYTQQSAEDIAWLSAQLRQVQQQGIEAIVLDYLPDELPLRLKAAQQILAQGFTPYIADGLLRQHGVSLHYPVRRRVLGLYDGDASPKKQSRCHRYLSMLIEYAGYVPDCLNFRQLDPAQFPLQLYAAAAIDLPDANYQDARVTQLVQRLVPQIPTVFVGTLPSDSGLLQQLGIQQEGFYSGRLTASSTMLYPLPTASGTRFPRYVSTNPELDILVSLTDSQGAVGAAVIKAPWGGAVLAPVHLQELVGDRLRWMLDPFDYLLPLLQLPALPVPDLTTESGQRILTAHIDGDGFPSVAWLPGKPFAGDAIYQRILRQYPLPHTVSVVEAEVAPHGLYPQHAAKLEDIARQIFRLPHVEMASHTFSHPFFWDPRVSAREKLYGDALPVPDYQLDYDREVAGSVAYINRQLAPPDKAVKVYLWSGMANPTPDIIARTSALGLQNVNGGNTYVLNDNFSYAQVSPHINWYPGAVQVYAPVMNENLYTELWTENFSGFARVTETFEQLGSPRRLKPVSIYYHMYSGMYPSSLGALDYLYQWAMRQAFTPLYLSEFAQRAHSLYETGMAYHLSGPGFRVRSTGVRSLRLPGDLYLSPLSRGIAGVTQGPDGWYATLGAAVVELMPASNQQHLQGRPYLQHANAIVQEWRLDANDLWLELQSHVPLQAELRQVAGCQIISQSPALKLSRQADTFQLSTAEPATVQLQLRCPQSGSEVLQ
;
A
#
# COMPACT_ATOMS: atom_id res chain seq x y z
N MET A 1 69.03 -17.75 -35.69
CA MET A 1 67.90 -18.71 -35.81
C MET A 1 66.90 -18.41 -34.68
N ARG A 2 65.79 -19.15 -34.54
CA ARG A 2 64.69 -18.83 -33.60
C ARG A 2 65.06 -18.95 -32.10
N LEU A 3 64.38 -18.12 -31.29
CA LEU A 3 63.85 -18.37 -29.92
C LEU A 3 64.77 -18.46 -28.67
N LEU A 4 64.22 -17.87 -27.60
CA LEU A 4 64.30 -18.20 -26.15
C LEU A 4 65.57 -17.91 -25.30
N ALA A 5 65.31 -17.19 -24.19
CA ALA A 5 65.95 -17.27 -22.86
C ALA A 5 67.45 -16.91 -22.68
N ALA A 6 67.94 -16.42 -21.54
CA ALA A 6 67.31 -15.69 -20.41
C ALA A 6 68.40 -15.06 -19.50
N SER A 7 67.97 -14.26 -18.51
CA SER A 7 68.68 -13.87 -17.27
C SER A 7 69.72 -12.71 -17.26
N ARG A 8 69.26 -11.59 -16.70
CA ARG A 8 69.80 -10.87 -15.50
C ARG A 8 71.24 -10.28 -15.47
N ARG A 9 71.25 -8.96 -15.16
CA ARG A 9 72.24 -8.18 -14.34
C ARG A 9 73.59 -7.83 -15.02
N LEU A 10 74.27 -6.70 -14.72
CA LEU A 10 73.97 -5.47 -13.94
C LEU A 10 74.98 -4.36 -14.35
N PHE A 11 74.49 -3.14 -14.68
CA PHE A 11 75.15 -1.83 -14.42
C PHE A 11 76.53 -1.55 -15.11
N ASP A 12 77.07 -0.33 -15.21
CA ASP A 12 76.57 1.06 -15.13
C ASP A 12 77.52 1.93 -16.02
N HIS A 13 77.47 3.27 -16.19
CA HIS A 13 76.64 4.38 -15.70
C HIS A 13 75.97 5.07 -16.95
N THR A 14 75.57 6.35 -17.09
CA THR A 14 75.54 7.60 -16.28
C THR A 14 74.26 8.39 -16.61
N ALA A 15 73.52 8.92 -15.63
CA ALA A 15 72.34 9.75 -15.91
C ALA A 15 71.88 10.69 -14.75
N SER A 16 72.80 11.20 -13.92
CA SER A 16 72.43 11.95 -12.70
C SER A 16 71.80 13.33 -12.94
N SER A 17 72.10 14.02 -14.04
CA SER A 17 71.73 15.43 -14.25
C SER A 17 70.29 15.69 -14.71
N ARG A 18 69.55 14.69 -15.21
CA ARG A 18 68.19 14.89 -15.78
C ARG A 18 67.03 14.71 -14.78
N ARG A 19 67.27 14.16 -13.59
CA ARG A 19 66.19 13.87 -12.61
C ARG A 19 65.76 15.07 -11.77
N ALA A 20 66.68 16.01 -11.47
CA ALA A 20 66.39 17.16 -10.60
C ALA A 20 65.34 18.11 -11.21
N PHE A 21 65.43 18.39 -12.51
CA PHE A 21 64.55 19.37 -13.18
C PHE A 21 63.09 18.90 -13.28
N TRP A 22 62.86 17.59 -13.46
CA TRP A 22 61.52 17.00 -13.51
C TRP A 22 60.88 16.86 -12.13
N LEU A 23 61.65 16.70 -11.05
CA LEU A 23 61.12 16.67 -9.68
C LEU A 23 60.50 18.01 -9.28
N CYS A 24 61.16 19.14 -9.57
CA CYS A 24 60.63 20.46 -9.21
C CYS A 24 59.32 20.80 -9.92
N LEU A 25 59.16 20.41 -11.19
CA LEU A 25 57.89 20.60 -11.92
C LEU A 25 56.76 19.72 -11.37
N LEU A 26 57.05 18.50 -10.92
CA LEU A 26 56.08 17.63 -10.24
C LEU A 26 55.68 18.17 -8.86
N LEU A 27 56.62 18.69 -8.06
CA LEU A 27 56.30 19.26 -6.75
C LEU A 27 55.49 20.57 -6.84
N CYS A 28 55.77 21.45 -7.81
CA CYS A 28 54.94 22.65 -8.01
C CYS A 28 53.52 22.31 -8.51
N GLY A 29 53.36 21.26 -9.32
CA GLY A 29 52.04 20.77 -9.73
C GLY A 29 51.19 20.22 -8.58
N LEU A 30 51.83 19.66 -7.55
CA LEU A 30 51.15 19.10 -6.37
C LEU A 30 50.73 20.15 -5.31
N LEU A 31 51.15 21.41 -5.45
CA LEU A 31 50.85 22.49 -4.49
C LEU A 31 49.79 23.50 -4.97
N PHE A 32 49.33 23.39 -6.22
CA PHE A 32 48.18 24.15 -6.76
C PHE A 32 46.96 23.27 -7.06
N GLY A 33 46.89 22.07 -6.46
CA GLY A 33 45.64 21.34 -6.31
C GLY A 33 44.69 22.14 -5.43
N ILE A 34 43.76 22.88 -6.04
CA ILE A 34 42.73 23.63 -5.31
C ILE A 34 41.85 22.61 -4.59
N ASN A 35 42.09 22.44 -3.29
CA ASN A 35 41.15 21.84 -2.36
C ASN A 35 39.92 22.75 -2.26
N ARG A 36 39.05 22.69 -3.27
CA ARG A 36 37.63 22.95 -3.04
C ARG A 36 37.24 21.95 -1.94
N PRO A 37 36.71 22.39 -0.79
CA PRO A 37 36.11 21.43 0.12
C PRO A 37 35.03 20.70 -0.68
N VAL A 38 35.15 19.37 -0.74
CA VAL A 38 34.01 18.53 -1.12
C VAL A 38 33.04 18.67 0.05
N VAL A 39 32.21 19.71 0.00
CA VAL A 39 31.00 19.81 0.81
C VAL A 39 30.29 18.49 0.57
N ALA A 40 30.23 17.64 1.60
CA ALA A 40 29.58 16.35 1.49
C ALA A 40 28.14 16.64 1.09
N LYS A 41 27.78 16.30 -0.16
CA LYS A 41 26.49 16.70 -0.73
C LYS A 41 25.41 16.06 0.15
N SER A 42 24.64 16.88 0.85
CA SER A 42 23.53 16.41 1.68
C SER A 42 22.70 15.44 0.86
N PRO A 43 22.33 14.27 1.42
CA PRO A 43 21.68 13.23 0.64
C PRO A 43 20.43 13.80 -0.02
N GLU A 44 20.33 13.65 -1.34
CA GLU A 44 19.24 14.19 -2.14
C GLU A 44 17.91 13.56 -1.70
N ARG A 45 17.03 14.35 -1.10
CA ARG A 45 15.78 13.88 -0.47
C ARG A 45 14.59 14.60 -1.05
N SER A 46 13.60 13.87 -1.58
CA SER A 46 12.42 14.51 -2.16
C SER A 46 11.58 15.22 -1.10
N ILE A 47 10.83 16.22 -1.54
CA ILE A 47 9.86 16.95 -0.71
C ILE A 47 8.56 17.14 -1.47
N ALA A 48 7.44 17.20 -0.75
CA ALA A 48 6.16 17.66 -1.26
C ALA A 48 5.56 18.73 -0.37
N PHE A 49 4.72 19.57 -0.95
CA PHE A 49 3.87 20.56 -0.29
C PHE A 49 2.44 20.27 -0.73
N TYR A 50 1.52 20.10 0.22
CA TYR A 50 0.14 19.68 -0.04
C TYR A 50 -0.82 20.22 1.02
N TYR A 51 -1.70 21.14 0.63
CA TYR A 51 -2.55 21.90 1.58
C TYR A 51 -4.06 21.59 1.42
N GLN A 52 -4.40 20.40 0.91
CA GLN A 52 -5.77 19.91 0.80
C GLN A 52 -6.02 18.75 1.79
N SER A 53 -7.28 18.35 1.96
CA SER A 53 -7.66 17.20 2.78
C SER A 53 -7.04 15.90 2.28
N ILE A 54 -6.51 15.08 3.20
CA ILE A 54 -5.79 13.85 2.88
C ILE A 54 -6.67 12.64 3.22
N ASP A 55 -7.20 11.96 2.19
CA ASP A 55 -8.02 10.75 2.37
C ASP A 55 -7.18 9.51 2.71
N SER A 56 -5.94 9.47 2.23
CA SER A 56 -4.98 8.38 2.38
C SER A 56 -3.56 8.92 2.25
N VAL A 57 -2.60 8.32 2.94
CA VAL A 57 -1.18 8.72 2.85
C VAL A 57 -0.47 8.16 1.61
N ARG A 58 -1.14 7.33 0.80
CA ARG A 58 -0.52 6.49 -0.23
C ARG A 58 0.32 7.26 -1.26
N GLU A 59 -0.12 8.44 -1.72
CA GLU A 59 0.67 9.30 -2.60
C GLU A 59 1.82 10.01 -1.85
N LEU A 60 1.58 10.45 -0.60
CA LEU A 60 2.55 11.15 0.25
C LEU A 60 3.75 10.28 0.66
N LEU A 61 3.57 8.97 0.74
CA LEU A 61 4.64 7.98 0.92
C LEU A 61 5.68 7.97 -0.24
N SER A 62 5.45 8.71 -1.33
CA SER A 62 6.40 8.87 -2.43
C SER A 62 7.57 9.83 -2.12
N TYR A 63 7.50 10.60 -1.03
CA TYR A 63 8.45 11.66 -0.71
C TYR A 63 9.25 11.37 0.56
N ASP A 64 10.44 11.94 0.72
CA ASP A 64 11.22 11.82 1.97
C ASP A 64 10.80 12.80 3.06
N ARG A 65 10.11 13.87 2.65
CA ARG A 65 9.59 14.96 3.47
C ARG A 65 8.25 15.40 2.90
N VAL A 66 7.31 15.78 3.74
CA VAL A 66 6.04 16.38 3.30
C VAL A 66 5.71 17.57 4.20
N VAL A 67 5.34 18.69 3.58
CA VAL A 67 4.78 19.87 4.25
C VAL A 67 3.27 19.86 4.05
N VAL A 68 2.51 19.98 5.15
CA VAL A 68 1.04 19.98 5.15
C VAL A 68 0.48 21.10 6.01
N THR A 69 -0.76 21.51 5.74
CA THR A 69 -1.59 22.17 6.75
C THR A 69 -1.84 21.19 7.90
N PRO A 70 -1.65 21.57 9.18
CA PRO A 70 -1.72 20.63 10.30
C PRO A 70 -3.05 19.85 10.39
N GLU A 71 -4.14 20.50 9.99
CA GLU A 71 -5.51 19.99 10.07
C GLU A 71 -5.83 18.95 8.98
N ALA A 72 -5.00 18.84 7.93
CA ALA A 72 -5.20 17.92 6.83
C ALA A 72 -4.88 16.45 7.16
N LEU A 73 -4.07 16.20 8.20
CA LEU A 73 -3.73 14.87 8.70
C LEU A 73 -4.45 14.54 10.00
N SER A 74 -4.92 13.30 10.13
CA SER A 74 -5.19 12.67 11.43
C SER A 74 -3.89 12.16 12.08
N ASP A 75 -3.91 11.98 13.40
CA ASP A 75 -2.75 11.48 14.16
C ASP A 75 -2.36 10.04 13.78
N SER A 76 -3.29 9.27 13.20
CA SER A 76 -3.02 7.95 12.63
C SER A 76 -2.19 8.05 11.35
N GLN A 77 -2.59 8.94 10.44
CA GLN A 77 -1.88 9.19 9.18
C GLN A 77 -0.49 9.80 9.41
N LEU A 78 -0.34 10.69 10.40
CA LEU A 78 0.95 11.23 10.83
C LEU A 78 1.90 10.11 11.29
N LYS A 79 1.44 9.24 12.20
CA LYS A 79 2.21 8.09 12.69
C LYS A 79 2.54 7.10 11.57
N GLN A 80 1.65 6.89 10.60
CA GLN A 80 1.85 6.01 9.46
C GLN A 80 2.95 6.54 8.52
N LEU A 81 2.98 7.85 8.25
CA LEU A 81 4.07 8.50 7.49
C LEU A 81 5.42 8.33 8.20
N GLN A 82 5.45 8.55 9.51
CA GLN A 82 6.67 8.45 10.33
C GLN A 82 7.19 7.01 10.47
N GLN A 83 6.30 6.04 10.68
CA GLN A 83 6.63 4.60 10.62
C GLN A 83 7.22 4.19 9.28
N ALA A 84 6.79 4.84 8.19
CA ALA A 84 7.31 4.65 6.85
C ALA A 84 8.60 5.45 6.55
N GLN A 85 9.18 6.15 7.53
CA GLN A 85 10.36 7.00 7.37
C GLN A 85 10.14 8.19 6.42
N VAL A 86 8.97 8.83 6.50
CA VAL A 86 8.70 10.16 5.93
C VAL A 86 8.68 11.17 7.08
N GLN A 87 9.43 12.27 6.94
CA GLN A 87 9.37 13.37 7.92
C GLN A 87 8.24 14.34 7.57
N VAL A 88 7.41 14.69 8.54
CA VAL A 88 6.23 15.54 8.32
C VAL A 88 6.43 16.90 8.96
N PHE A 89 6.32 17.95 8.14
CA PHE A 89 6.48 19.35 8.52
C PHE A 89 5.12 20.04 8.55
N ALA A 90 4.83 20.74 9.64
CA ALA A 90 3.61 21.55 9.76
C ALA A 90 3.82 22.94 9.14
N TYR A 91 2.88 23.38 8.30
CA TYR A 91 2.79 24.75 7.82
C TYR A 91 2.47 25.71 8.99
N LEU A 92 3.21 26.82 9.08
CA LEU A 92 2.91 27.93 9.99
C LEU A 92 3.27 29.27 9.32
N SER A 93 2.26 30.08 9.01
CA SER A 93 2.46 31.48 8.60
C SER A 93 2.95 32.31 9.78
N VAL A 94 4.05 33.04 9.61
CA VAL A 94 4.71 33.81 10.68
C VAL A 94 4.47 35.32 10.54
N GLY A 95 4.44 35.83 9.30
CA GLY A 95 4.17 37.24 9.00
C GLY A 95 2.69 37.60 8.86
N GLU A 96 1.80 36.62 8.69
CA GLU A 96 0.39 36.88 8.37
C GLU A 96 -0.59 35.97 9.13
N ALA A 97 -1.79 36.49 9.38
CA ALA A 97 -2.93 35.78 9.94
C ALA A 97 -4.15 35.83 9.00
N ASN A 98 -5.04 34.83 9.12
CA ASN A 98 -6.36 34.89 8.50
C ASN A 98 -7.30 35.84 9.28
N PRO A 99 -8.41 36.31 8.68
CA PRO A 99 -9.32 37.26 9.34
C PRO A 99 -9.92 36.76 10.66
N GLN A 100 -10.21 35.47 10.82
CA GLN A 100 -10.75 34.94 12.08
C GLN A 100 -9.71 34.99 13.22
N LEU A 101 -8.45 34.66 12.93
CA LEU A 101 -7.35 34.68 13.89
C LEU A 101 -6.97 36.11 14.26
N ALA A 102 -6.80 37.00 13.28
CA ALA A 102 -6.47 38.41 13.53
C ALA A 102 -7.51 39.10 14.43
N ALA A 103 -8.80 38.79 14.28
CA ALA A 103 -9.86 39.32 15.13
C ALA A 103 -9.74 38.92 16.63
N THR A 104 -8.98 37.87 16.96
CA THR A 104 -8.69 37.50 18.36
C THR A 104 -7.50 38.25 18.96
N LEU A 105 -6.72 38.97 18.13
CA LEU A 105 -5.49 39.68 18.49
C LEU A 105 -5.59 41.18 18.12
N PRO A 106 -6.51 41.95 18.74
CA PRO A 106 -6.73 43.35 18.39
C PRO A 106 -5.46 44.20 18.60
N ASN A 107 -5.20 45.10 17.65
CA ASN A 107 -3.99 45.94 17.54
C ASN A 107 -2.69 45.21 17.17
N ALA A 108 -2.72 43.90 16.88
CA ALA A 108 -1.54 43.14 16.43
C ALA A 108 -1.32 43.16 14.91
N GLN A 109 -2.00 44.04 14.17
CA GLN A 109 -1.97 44.15 12.70
C GLN A 109 -1.14 45.36 12.24
N LEU A 110 -0.34 45.19 11.20
CA LEU A 110 0.38 46.27 10.50
C LEU A 110 -0.38 46.79 9.27
N THR A 111 -0.85 45.88 8.42
CA THR A 111 -1.50 46.19 7.14
C THR A 111 -2.31 44.98 6.64
N GLU A 112 -2.88 45.05 5.43
CA GLU A 112 -3.61 43.97 4.76
C GLU A 112 -2.82 43.49 3.52
N ASN A 113 -2.87 42.19 3.23
CA ASN A 113 -2.37 41.60 2.00
C ASN A 113 -3.56 41.18 1.12
N SER A 114 -3.98 42.09 0.25
CA SER A 114 -5.17 41.93 -0.60
C SER A 114 -5.09 40.81 -1.64
N ALA A 115 -3.88 40.34 -1.97
CA ALA A 115 -3.69 39.22 -2.91
C ALA A 115 -4.09 37.86 -2.30
N TRP A 116 -3.91 37.69 -1.00
CA TRP A 116 -4.19 36.45 -0.26
C TRP A 116 -5.36 36.56 0.74
N GLN A 117 -5.98 37.74 0.85
CA GLN A 117 -7.07 38.03 1.79
C GLN A 117 -6.68 37.83 3.27
N SER A 118 -5.40 38.04 3.55
CA SER A 118 -4.73 37.88 4.84
C SER A 118 -4.33 39.23 5.43
N LEU A 119 -3.96 39.24 6.71
CA LEU A 119 -3.58 40.43 7.46
C LEU A 119 -2.13 40.29 7.91
N VAL A 120 -1.29 41.28 7.59
CA VAL A 120 0.12 41.30 7.96
C VAL A 120 0.23 41.70 9.42
N MET A 121 0.85 40.84 10.22
CA MET A 121 0.88 40.94 11.68
C MET A 121 2.15 41.64 12.16
N ASP A 122 2.05 42.33 13.30
CA ASP A 122 3.18 42.97 13.96
C ASP A 122 4.03 41.92 14.70
N LEU A 123 5.23 41.66 14.17
CA LEU A 123 6.18 40.72 14.73
C LEU A 123 6.78 41.20 16.06
N GLN A 124 6.65 42.49 16.39
CA GLN A 124 6.99 43.05 17.69
C GLN A 124 5.87 42.87 18.73
N HIS A 125 4.62 42.57 18.31
CA HIS A 125 3.49 42.51 19.21
C HIS A 125 3.53 41.25 20.11
N PRO A 126 3.60 41.39 21.45
CA PRO A 126 3.85 40.26 22.34
C PRO A 126 2.84 39.12 22.23
N ALA A 127 1.56 39.44 21.97
CA ALA A 127 0.51 38.44 21.82
C ALA A 127 0.64 37.62 20.51
N TRP A 128 1.17 38.20 19.43
CA TRP A 128 1.41 37.47 18.18
C TRP A 128 2.61 36.51 18.33
N GLN A 129 3.71 36.98 18.93
CA GLN A 129 4.83 36.12 19.27
C GLN A 129 4.43 34.99 20.25
N GLN A 130 3.55 35.28 21.22
CA GLN A 130 3.05 34.26 22.13
C GLN A 130 2.19 33.22 21.41
N TYR A 131 1.27 33.66 20.53
CA TYR A 131 0.48 32.76 19.70
C TYR A 131 1.38 31.83 18.88
N LEU A 132 2.35 32.36 18.12
CA LEU A 132 3.21 31.54 17.27
C LEU A 132 4.07 30.54 18.05
N ARG A 133 4.58 30.91 19.24
CA ARG A 133 5.27 29.95 20.13
C ARG A 133 4.32 28.89 20.68
N GLN A 134 3.08 29.23 21.01
CA GLN A 134 2.08 28.26 21.47
C GLN A 134 1.66 27.29 20.36
N SER A 135 1.43 27.77 19.14
CA SER A 135 1.15 26.94 17.97
C SER A 135 2.34 26.01 17.66
N ALA A 136 3.57 26.53 17.65
CA ALA A 136 4.76 25.72 17.45
C ALA A 136 4.92 24.61 18.51
N GLN A 137 4.64 24.90 19.78
CA GLN A 137 4.66 23.90 20.84
C GLN A 137 3.56 22.86 20.64
N GLN A 138 2.32 23.26 20.32
CA GLN A 138 1.22 22.33 20.04
C GLN A 138 1.51 21.39 18.87
N LEU A 139 2.17 21.87 17.82
CA LEU A 139 2.59 21.08 16.66
C LEU A 139 3.71 20.10 17.01
N HIS A 140 4.67 20.53 17.85
CA HIS A 140 5.71 19.65 18.39
C HIS A 140 5.13 18.56 19.31
N ASP A 141 4.26 18.93 20.25
CA ASP A 141 3.61 18.02 21.21
C ASP A 141 2.70 16.99 20.50
N ARG A 142 2.09 17.39 19.39
CA ARG A 142 1.32 16.50 18.49
C ARG A 142 2.21 15.54 17.67
N GLY A 143 3.51 15.81 17.60
CA GLY A 143 4.52 14.91 17.03
C GLY A 143 4.95 15.23 15.60
N PHE A 144 4.78 16.46 15.10
CA PHE A 144 5.39 16.84 13.81
C PHE A 144 6.93 16.87 13.90
N ASP A 145 7.61 16.37 12.85
CA ASP A 145 9.07 16.33 12.78
C ASP A 145 9.70 17.72 12.74
N GLY A 146 8.99 18.70 12.17
CA GLY A 146 9.50 20.04 11.92
C GLY A 146 8.40 21.05 11.57
N LEU A 147 8.82 22.29 11.33
CA LEU A 147 7.93 23.40 10.92
C LEU A 147 8.38 23.96 9.57
N PHE A 148 7.44 24.26 8.70
CA PHE A 148 7.65 25.11 7.53
C PHE A 148 7.10 26.51 7.84
N LEU A 149 7.99 27.49 7.90
CA LEU A 149 7.70 28.85 8.34
C LEU A 149 7.58 29.77 7.13
N ASP A 150 6.38 30.30 6.94
CA ASP A 150 5.98 31.06 5.76
C ASP A 150 5.77 32.56 6.05
N THR A 151 5.54 33.36 5.01
CA THR A 151 5.27 34.82 5.04
C THR A 151 6.38 35.65 5.72
N LEU A 152 7.62 35.16 5.68
CA LEU A 152 8.79 35.76 6.34
C LEU A 152 9.22 37.12 5.76
N ASP A 153 8.72 37.50 4.59
CA ASP A 153 8.97 38.80 3.94
C ASP A 153 7.72 39.71 3.87
N SER A 154 6.54 39.26 4.34
CA SER A 154 5.29 40.05 4.28
C SER A 154 5.34 41.37 5.05
N PHE A 155 6.22 41.50 6.06
CA PHE A 155 6.45 42.78 6.73
C PHE A 155 6.94 43.90 5.79
N ARG A 156 7.47 43.55 4.60
CA ARG A 156 7.87 44.50 3.56
C ARG A 156 6.70 45.25 2.93
N LEU A 157 5.46 44.75 3.09
CA LEU A 157 4.22 45.43 2.70
C LEU A 157 3.84 46.58 3.66
N ALA A 158 4.41 46.60 4.88
CA ALA A 158 4.22 47.69 5.83
C ALA A 158 5.15 48.89 5.51
N ASN A 159 5.07 49.96 6.31
CA ASN A 159 5.88 51.17 6.08
C ASN A 159 7.39 50.87 6.20
N ALA A 160 8.19 51.36 5.24
CA ALA A 160 9.64 51.18 5.21
C ALA A 160 10.36 51.61 6.51
N SER A 161 9.80 52.57 7.26
CA SER A 161 10.34 52.97 8.57
C SER A 161 10.26 51.87 9.65
N GLN A 162 9.39 50.88 9.48
CA GLN A 162 9.19 49.75 10.40
C GLN A 162 10.03 48.52 10.04
N HIS A 163 10.49 48.41 8.78
CA HIS A 163 11.09 47.17 8.22
C HIS A 163 12.23 46.62 9.07
N ASN A 164 13.18 47.47 9.51
CA ASN A 164 14.31 47.02 10.34
C ASN A 164 13.86 46.43 11.69
N ALA A 165 12.87 47.05 12.34
CA ALA A 165 12.38 46.61 13.65
C ALA A 165 11.57 45.30 13.55
N GLN A 166 10.82 45.13 12.47
CA GLN A 166 10.14 43.87 12.14
C GLN A 166 11.15 42.76 11.80
N GLN A 167 12.20 43.07 11.04
CA GLN A 167 13.26 42.11 10.69
C GLN A 167 14.05 41.63 11.93
N ASP A 168 14.36 42.52 12.87
CA ASP A 168 15.03 42.15 14.13
C ASP A 168 14.12 41.35 15.08
N ALA A 169 12.81 41.62 15.06
CA ALA A 169 11.83 40.84 15.81
C ALA A 169 11.64 39.44 15.19
N LEU A 170 11.58 39.35 13.86
CA LEU A 170 11.50 38.10 13.12
C LEU A 170 12.70 37.20 13.42
N ARG A 171 13.92 37.74 13.36
CA ARG A 171 15.15 37.01 13.69
C ARG A 171 15.11 36.45 15.12
N GLN A 172 14.66 37.25 16.10
CA GLN A 172 14.50 36.80 17.49
C GLN A 172 13.40 35.74 17.65
N LEU A 173 12.32 35.84 16.88
CA LEU A 173 11.23 34.87 16.89
C LEU A 173 11.68 33.53 16.27
N LEU A 174 12.41 33.56 15.15
CA LEU A 174 12.98 32.34 14.55
C LEU A 174 14.00 31.68 15.47
N ASP A 175 14.87 32.45 16.13
CA ASP A 175 15.78 31.95 17.18
C ASP A 175 14.99 31.22 18.30
N GLN A 176 13.82 31.72 18.70
CA GLN A 176 12.96 31.10 19.72
C GLN A 176 12.21 29.86 19.22
N LEU A 177 11.68 29.90 17.99
CA LEU A 177 11.02 28.74 17.37
C LEU A 177 12.01 27.58 17.17
N ALA A 178 13.29 27.90 16.92
CA ALA A 178 14.37 26.92 16.83
C ALA A 178 14.80 26.31 18.18
N GLU A 179 14.27 26.78 19.32
CA GLU A 179 14.35 26.07 20.61
C GLU A 179 13.18 25.08 20.82
N ILE A 180 12.06 25.27 20.13
CA ILE A 180 10.89 24.38 20.18
C ILE A 180 11.01 23.25 19.14
N SER A 181 11.39 23.60 17.91
CA SER A 181 11.57 22.65 16.81
C SER A 181 12.96 22.78 16.19
N SER A 182 13.73 21.70 16.22
CA SER A 182 15.09 21.67 15.65
C SER A 182 15.14 21.57 14.13
N GLN A 183 14.00 21.30 13.47
CA GLN A 183 13.89 21.19 12.02
C GLN A 183 12.96 22.29 11.48
N LEU A 184 13.52 23.48 11.29
CA LEU A 184 12.85 24.56 10.59
C LEU A 184 13.18 24.53 9.09
N ILE A 185 12.17 24.64 8.25
CA ILE A 185 12.29 25.01 6.85
C ILE A 185 11.71 26.42 6.70
N LEU A 186 12.41 27.34 6.04
CA LEU A 186 11.95 28.72 5.86
C LEU A 186 11.48 28.97 4.43
N ASN A 187 10.40 29.70 4.22
CA ASN A 187 10.12 30.30 2.91
C ASN A 187 10.89 31.62 2.77
N ARG A 188 11.82 31.70 1.82
CA ARG A 188 12.72 32.84 1.59
C ARG A 188 13.52 33.22 2.86
N GLY A 189 13.26 34.38 3.47
CA GLY A 189 13.99 34.85 4.67
C GLY A 189 15.48 35.16 4.45
N PHE A 190 15.91 35.44 3.22
CA PHE A 190 17.34 35.57 2.87
C PHE A 190 18.09 36.62 3.70
N ASP A 191 17.48 37.78 3.97
CA ASP A 191 18.11 38.91 4.68
C ASP A 191 18.39 38.66 6.17
N ILE A 192 17.73 37.66 6.78
CA ILE A 192 17.93 37.29 8.20
C ILE A 192 18.76 36.03 8.38
N LEU A 193 18.86 35.19 7.34
CA LEU A 193 19.52 33.89 7.39
C LEU A 193 20.95 33.92 7.98
N PRO A 194 21.84 34.87 7.62
CA PRO A 194 23.21 34.92 8.16
C PRO A 194 23.30 35.37 9.63
N ALA A 195 22.18 35.77 10.24
CA ALA A 195 22.11 36.30 11.61
C ALA A 195 21.31 35.40 12.57
N LEU A 196 20.80 34.25 12.11
CA LEU A 196 20.15 33.25 12.95
C LEU A 196 21.18 32.46 13.78
N ARG A 197 20.85 32.15 15.04
CA ARG A 197 21.72 31.37 15.95
C ARG A 197 21.76 29.89 15.60
N LYS A 198 20.66 29.38 15.04
CA LYS A 198 20.52 28.02 14.52
C LYS A 198 20.10 28.14 13.05
N PRO A 199 20.90 27.63 12.09
CA PRO A 199 20.49 27.62 10.69
C PRO A 199 19.31 26.66 10.50
N PRO A 200 18.34 26.98 9.62
CA PRO A 200 17.29 26.04 9.22
C PRO A 200 17.87 24.85 8.46
N VAL A 201 17.13 23.75 8.37
CA VAL A 201 17.56 22.57 7.60
C VAL A 201 17.44 22.79 6.09
N ALA A 202 16.52 23.66 5.67
CA ALA A 202 16.36 24.08 4.28
C ALA A 202 15.72 25.48 4.16
N VAL A 203 15.92 26.12 3.01
CA VAL A 203 15.19 27.32 2.57
C VAL A 203 14.48 27.00 1.26
N VAL A 204 13.20 27.35 1.19
CA VAL A 204 12.33 27.26 0.01
C VAL A 204 12.31 28.60 -0.70
N ALA A 205 12.16 28.58 -2.03
CA ALA A 205 11.94 29.77 -2.82
C ALA A 205 10.85 29.56 -3.88
N GLU A 206 9.89 30.48 -3.87
CA GLU A 206 8.79 30.61 -4.82
C GLU A 206 8.96 31.91 -5.62
N SER A 207 9.17 31.89 -6.94
CA SER A 207 9.51 30.75 -7.79
C SER A 207 10.74 31.10 -8.64
N LEU A 208 11.44 30.10 -9.19
CA LEU A 208 12.66 30.33 -9.96
C LEU A 208 12.41 30.53 -11.44
N PHE A 209 11.63 29.67 -12.11
CA PHE A 209 11.39 29.78 -13.56
C PHE A 209 9.91 29.96 -13.89
N HIS A 210 9.04 29.22 -13.22
CA HIS A 210 7.60 29.15 -13.47
C HIS A 210 6.84 29.60 -12.23
N GLY A 211 6.15 30.73 -12.31
CA GLY A 211 5.36 31.31 -11.22
C GLY A 211 3.86 31.08 -11.39
N TYR A 212 3.09 31.49 -10.40
CA TYR A 212 1.63 31.54 -10.45
C TYR A 212 1.13 32.81 -9.78
N ASP A 213 0.22 33.51 -10.45
CA ASP A 213 -0.48 34.68 -9.94
C ASP A 213 -1.90 34.29 -9.55
N VAL A 214 -2.14 34.22 -8.24
CA VAL A 214 -3.44 33.93 -7.62
C VAL A 214 -4.49 34.98 -8.01
N SER A 215 -4.09 36.23 -8.22
CA SER A 215 -5.02 37.34 -8.47
C SER A 215 -5.61 37.34 -9.89
N THR A 216 -4.94 36.66 -10.84
CA THR A 216 -5.43 36.50 -12.22
C THR A 216 -5.63 35.04 -12.67
N ASP A 217 -5.40 34.07 -11.78
CA ASP A 217 -5.42 32.61 -12.02
C ASP A 217 -4.54 32.19 -13.21
N ARG A 218 -3.25 32.59 -13.17
CA ARG A 218 -2.32 32.43 -14.31
C ARG A 218 -0.95 31.94 -13.91
N TYR A 219 -0.45 30.96 -14.65
CA TYR A 219 0.96 30.59 -14.66
C TYR A 219 1.79 31.64 -15.41
N THR A 220 2.97 31.95 -14.87
CA THR A 220 3.87 33.01 -15.37
C THR A 220 5.29 32.45 -15.60
N GLN A 221 6.13 33.21 -16.32
CA GLN A 221 7.57 32.95 -16.40
C GLN A 221 8.32 34.10 -15.74
N GLN A 222 9.33 33.76 -14.93
CA GLN A 222 10.15 34.75 -14.24
C GLN A 222 11.11 35.46 -15.20
N SER A 223 11.47 36.71 -14.90
CA SER A 223 12.39 37.45 -15.76
C SER A 223 13.83 36.94 -15.62
N ALA A 224 14.68 37.25 -16.59
CA ALA A 224 16.11 36.91 -16.52
C ALA A 224 16.83 37.60 -15.34
N GLU A 225 16.30 38.72 -14.84
CA GLU A 225 16.83 39.43 -13.67
C GLU A 225 16.41 38.72 -12.38
N ASP A 226 15.13 38.35 -12.24
CA ASP A 226 14.61 37.60 -11.09
C ASP A 226 15.26 36.22 -10.97
N ILE A 227 15.39 35.49 -12.09
CA ILE A 227 16.12 34.21 -12.19
C ILE A 227 17.56 34.38 -11.68
N ALA A 228 18.26 35.43 -12.13
CA ALA A 228 19.65 35.66 -11.75
C ALA A 228 19.80 36.04 -10.27
N TRP A 229 18.93 36.91 -9.76
CA TRP A 229 18.88 37.33 -8.36
C TRP A 229 18.56 36.16 -7.43
N LEU A 230 17.48 35.43 -7.69
CA LEU A 230 17.04 34.32 -6.82
C LEU A 230 18.04 33.17 -6.86
N SER A 231 18.61 32.87 -8.03
CA SER A 231 19.72 31.90 -8.13
C SER A 231 20.96 32.34 -7.33
N ALA A 232 21.22 33.65 -7.19
CA ALA A 232 22.31 34.14 -6.34
C ALA A 232 21.98 33.96 -4.85
N GLN A 233 20.75 34.26 -4.41
CA GLN A 233 20.29 34.03 -3.04
C GLN A 233 20.38 32.54 -2.66
N LEU A 234 19.83 31.65 -3.49
CA LEU A 234 19.86 30.21 -3.25
C LEU A 234 21.29 29.62 -3.22
N ARG A 235 22.23 30.21 -3.98
CA ARG A 235 23.66 29.85 -3.85
C ARG A 235 24.30 30.37 -2.55
N GLN A 236 23.83 31.47 -1.97
CA GLN A 236 24.27 31.93 -0.64
C GLN A 236 23.68 31.07 0.50
N VAL A 237 22.47 30.54 0.34
CA VAL A 237 21.89 29.50 1.22
C VAL A 237 22.82 28.27 1.24
N GLN A 238 23.17 27.75 0.06
CA GLN A 238 24.03 26.57 -0.06
C GLN A 238 25.46 26.79 0.47
N GLN A 239 26.00 28.01 0.37
CA GLN A 239 27.31 28.35 0.96
C GLN A 239 27.32 28.29 2.49
N GLN A 240 26.16 28.39 3.14
CA GLN A 240 26.00 28.20 4.59
C GLN A 240 25.76 26.72 4.98
N GLY A 241 25.80 25.79 4.01
CA GLY A 241 25.53 24.36 4.23
C GLY A 241 24.04 24.00 4.32
N ILE A 242 23.16 24.95 4.04
CA ILE A 242 21.70 24.80 4.11
C ILE A 242 21.17 24.31 2.75
N GLU A 243 20.15 23.45 2.75
CA GLU A 243 19.54 23.01 1.49
C GLU A 243 18.71 24.12 0.84
N ALA A 244 18.88 24.28 -0.48
CA ALA A 244 18.07 25.18 -1.30
C ALA A 244 17.01 24.37 -2.06
N ILE A 245 15.74 24.65 -1.77
CA ILE A 245 14.55 24.04 -2.39
C ILE A 245 13.88 25.09 -3.27
N VAL A 246 13.44 24.70 -4.46
CA VAL A 246 12.68 25.57 -5.38
C VAL A 246 11.28 24.99 -5.58
N LEU A 247 10.27 25.84 -5.36
CA LEU A 247 8.87 25.55 -5.62
C LEU A 247 8.41 26.36 -6.84
N ASP A 248 8.16 25.65 -7.93
CA ASP A 248 7.76 26.19 -9.23
C ASP A 248 6.36 25.70 -9.62
N TYR A 249 5.61 26.51 -10.36
CA TYR A 249 4.19 26.29 -10.60
C TYR A 249 3.88 26.06 -12.07
N LEU A 250 3.22 24.93 -12.38
CA LEU A 250 2.81 24.53 -13.73
C LEU A 250 1.47 23.76 -13.71
N PRO A 251 0.68 23.76 -14.80
CA PRO A 251 -0.51 22.91 -14.94
C PRO A 251 -0.18 21.41 -14.85
N ASP A 252 -1.19 20.52 -14.81
CA ASP A 252 -1.02 19.06 -14.68
C ASP A 252 -0.50 18.37 -15.97
N GLU A 253 0.53 18.95 -16.57
CA GLU A 253 1.24 18.44 -17.72
C GLU A 253 2.55 17.82 -17.23
N LEU A 254 2.49 16.54 -16.84
CA LEU A 254 3.64 15.81 -16.28
C LEU A 254 4.95 15.98 -17.09
N PRO A 255 4.97 15.95 -18.44
CA PRO A 255 6.20 16.21 -19.20
C PRO A 255 6.81 17.61 -18.99
N LEU A 256 5.98 18.63 -18.80
CA LEU A 256 6.45 19.99 -18.47
C LEU A 256 6.98 20.06 -17.04
N ARG A 257 6.25 19.47 -16.08
CA ARG A 257 6.67 19.41 -14.67
C ARG A 257 8.01 18.67 -14.50
N LEU A 258 8.20 17.55 -15.20
CA LEU A 258 9.47 16.81 -15.24
C LEU A 258 10.62 17.65 -15.81
N LYS A 259 10.40 18.35 -16.92
CA LYS A 259 11.42 19.21 -17.53
C LYS A 259 11.82 20.37 -16.61
N ALA A 260 10.87 21.03 -15.96
CA ALA A 260 11.14 22.09 -14.98
C ALA A 260 11.92 21.55 -13.77
N ALA A 261 11.52 20.40 -13.22
CA ALA A 261 12.22 19.76 -12.12
C ALA A 261 13.67 19.35 -12.47
N GLN A 262 13.90 18.85 -13.69
CA GLN A 262 15.25 18.56 -14.19
C GLN A 262 16.09 19.83 -14.39
N GLN A 263 15.49 20.93 -14.86
CA GLN A 263 16.16 22.22 -15.02
C GLN A 263 16.59 22.83 -13.67
N ILE A 264 15.75 22.70 -12.64
CA ILE A 264 16.05 23.10 -11.26
C ILE A 264 17.15 22.21 -10.64
N LEU A 265 17.05 20.89 -10.80
CA LEU A 265 18.07 19.95 -10.32
C LEU A 265 19.44 20.19 -10.98
N ALA A 266 19.46 20.60 -12.25
CA ALA A 266 20.69 20.97 -12.96
C ALA A 266 21.37 22.25 -12.43
N GLN A 267 20.63 23.15 -11.74
CA GLN A 267 21.23 24.26 -10.98
C GLN A 267 21.78 23.83 -9.61
N GLY A 268 21.52 22.59 -9.20
CA GLY A 268 21.92 22.02 -7.91
C GLY A 268 20.92 22.26 -6.77
N PHE A 269 19.67 22.67 -7.06
CA PHE A 269 18.62 22.88 -6.07
C PHE A 269 17.64 21.68 -6.05
N THR A 270 16.95 21.44 -4.92
CA THR A 270 15.93 20.40 -4.81
C THR A 270 14.60 20.90 -5.41
N PRO A 271 14.03 20.22 -6.42
CA PRO A 271 12.76 20.63 -7.03
C PRO A 271 11.51 20.17 -6.24
N TYR A 272 10.46 20.98 -6.26
CA TYR A 272 9.06 20.53 -6.21
C TYR A 272 8.21 21.36 -7.19
N ILE A 273 7.56 20.71 -8.16
CA ILE A 273 6.75 21.40 -9.18
C ILE A 273 5.30 20.93 -9.11
N ALA A 274 4.37 21.83 -8.80
CA ALA A 274 2.95 21.54 -8.52
C ALA A 274 1.99 22.51 -9.23
N ASP A 275 0.68 22.39 -8.97
CA ASP A 275 -0.30 23.41 -9.39
C ASP A 275 -0.27 24.62 -8.46
N GLY A 276 -0.72 25.77 -8.97
CA GLY A 276 -0.63 27.09 -8.29
C GLY A 276 -1.28 27.20 -6.90
N LEU A 277 -2.08 26.22 -6.49
CA LEU A 277 -2.76 26.19 -5.20
C LEU A 277 -2.42 24.93 -4.35
N LEU A 278 -1.36 24.19 -4.73
CA LEU A 278 -0.85 23.03 -3.98
C LEU A 278 -1.93 21.96 -3.67
N ARG A 279 -2.79 21.72 -4.65
CA ARG A 279 -3.90 20.74 -4.63
C ARG A 279 -3.51 19.38 -5.20
N GLN A 280 -2.37 19.32 -5.88
CA GLN A 280 -1.87 18.13 -6.56
C GLN A 280 -0.49 17.71 -6.01
N HIS A 281 -0.23 16.41 -6.01
CA HIS A 281 1.10 15.88 -5.69
C HIS A 281 2.06 16.19 -6.85
N GLY A 282 3.03 17.07 -6.59
CA GLY A 282 3.95 17.59 -7.59
C GLY A 282 5.16 16.69 -7.89
N VAL A 283 6.00 17.14 -8.82
CA VAL A 283 7.24 16.45 -9.21
C VAL A 283 8.40 16.93 -8.36
N SER A 284 9.02 16.02 -7.59
CA SER A 284 10.32 16.22 -6.93
C SER A 284 11.34 15.22 -7.49
N LEU A 285 12.47 15.02 -6.79
CA LEU A 285 13.45 13.95 -7.07
C LEU A 285 12.81 12.56 -7.19
N HIS A 286 11.70 12.38 -6.46
CA HIS A 286 10.75 11.28 -6.57
C HIS A 286 9.35 11.87 -6.79
N TYR A 287 8.48 11.17 -7.52
CA TYR A 287 7.10 11.58 -7.74
C TYR A 287 6.16 10.36 -7.86
N PRO A 288 4.91 10.44 -7.37
CA PRO A 288 4.03 9.29 -7.21
C PRO A 288 3.65 8.64 -8.54
N VAL A 289 3.58 7.31 -8.53
CA VAL A 289 2.92 6.54 -9.58
C VAL A 289 1.41 6.63 -9.36
N ARG A 290 0.66 7.10 -10.36
CA ARG A 290 -0.82 7.05 -10.34
C ARG A 290 -1.26 5.59 -10.28
N ARG A 291 -1.72 5.14 -9.11
CA ARG A 291 -2.11 3.74 -8.84
C ARG A 291 -3.60 3.54 -8.55
N ARG A 292 -4.41 4.60 -8.43
CA ARG A 292 -5.85 4.45 -8.18
C ARG A 292 -6.59 4.07 -9.47
N VAL A 293 -7.52 3.12 -9.37
CA VAL A 293 -8.51 2.83 -10.42
C VAL A 293 -9.89 3.11 -9.84
N LEU A 294 -10.60 4.06 -10.44
CA LEU A 294 -11.93 4.47 -9.97
C LEU A 294 -12.96 3.39 -10.29
N GLY A 295 -13.85 3.10 -9.35
CA GLY A 295 -15.13 2.50 -9.68
C GLY A 295 -16.25 3.12 -8.87
N LEU A 296 -17.48 3.02 -9.37
CA LEU A 296 -18.64 3.67 -8.77
C LEU A 296 -19.62 2.63 -8.22
N TYR A 297 -20.33 2.98 -7.17
CA TYR A 297 -21.48 2.22 -6.67
C TYR A 297 -22.58 3.13 -6.13
N ASP A 298 -23.79 2.58 -6.05
CA ASP A 298 -24.95 3.25 -5.48
C ASP A 298 -25.06 2.94 -3.98
N GLY A 299 -24.67 3.89 -3.13
CA GLY A 299 -24.74 3.74 -1.69
C GLY A 299 -26.16 3.73 -1.12
N ASP A 300 -27.16 4.16 -1.90
CA ASP A 300 -28.57 4.10 -1.50
C ASP A 300 -29.15 2.69 -1.76
N ALA A 301 -28.50 1.90 -2.64
CA ALA A 301 -28.92 0.54 -3.00
C ALA A 301 -28.10 -0.56 -2.30
N SER A 302 -26.82 -0.33 -1.99
CA SER A 302 -25.96 -1.33 -1.32
C SER A 302 -24.73 -0.73 -0.63
N PRO A 303 -24.24 -1.32 0.48
CA PRO A 303 -22.97 -0.93 1.09
C PRO A 303 -21.77 -1.35 0.21
N LYS A 304 -20.64 -0.62 0.30
CA LYS A 304 -19.40 -0.85 -0.48
C LYS A 304 -19.03 -2.34 -0.64
N LYS A 305 -19.03 -3.12 0.45
CA LYS A 305 -18.70 -4.56 0.47
C LYS A 305 -19.53 -5.40 -0.51
N GLN A 306 -20.78 -5.02 -0.78
CA GLN A 306 -21.69 -5.74 -1.69
C GLN A 306 -21.65 -5.20 -3.13
N SER A 307 -21.09 -4.01 -3.36
CA SER A 307 -21.05 -3.36 -4.66
C SER A 307 -20.28 -4.18 -5.72
N ARG A 308 -20.68 -4.06 -6.99
CA ARG A 308 -20.03 -4.76 -8.11
C ARG A 308 -18.54 -4.39 -8.25
N CYS A 309 -18.20 -3.11 -8.09
CA CYS A 309 -16.82 -2.62 -8.05
C CYS A 309 -15.98 -3.37 -6.99
N HIS A 310 -16.48 -3.45 -5.76
CA HIS A 310 -15.73 -4.08 -4.68
C HIS A 310 -15.66 -5.60 -4.85
N ARG A 311 -16.76 -6.24 -5.26
CA ARG A 311 -16.87 -7.69 -5.28
C ARG A 311 -16.25 -8.36 -6.50
N TYR A 312 -16.26 -7.72 -7.68
CA TYR A 312 -15.89 -8.37 -8.95
C TYR A 312 -14.72 -7.71 -9.69
N LEU A 313 -14.50 -6.41 -9.52
CA LEU A 313 -13.41 -5.68 -10.21
C LEU A 313 -12.15 -5.57 -9.35
N SER A 314 -12.31 -5.40 -8.03
CA SER A 314 -11.20 -5.06 -7.12
C SER A 314 -10.06 -6.09 -7.10
N MET A 315 -10.35 -7.40 -7.18
CA MET A 315 -9.33 -8.45 -7.21
C MET A 315 -8.43 -8.37 -8.46
N LEU A 316 -9.00 -8.01 -9.62
CA LEU A 316 -8.26 -7.85 -10.88
C LEU A 316 -7.32 -6.63 -10.82
N ILE A 317 -7.80 -5.56 -10.19
CA ILE A 317 -7.07 -4.31 -9.97
C ILE A 317 -5.92 -4.53 -8.97
N GLU A 318 -6.17 -5.25 -7.86
CA GLU A 318 -5.13 -5.68 -6.90
C GLU A 318 -4.03 -6.50 -7.59
N TYR A 319 -4.38 -7.52 -8.38
CA TYR A 319 -3.41 -8.37 -9.07
C TYR A 319 -2.50 -7.59 -10.03
N ALA A 320 -3.04 -6.54 -10.66
CA ALA A 320 -2.27 -5.63 -11.52
C ALA A 320 -1.35 -4.67 -10.75
N GLY A 321 -1.40 -4.65 -9.41
CA GLY A 321 -0.66 -3.73 -8.55
C GLY A 321 -1.34 -2.39 -8.34
N TYR A 322 -2.60 -2.23 -8.74
CA TYR A 322 -3.36 -1.00 -8.61
C TYR A 322 -4.28 -1.03 -7.38
N VAL A 323 -4.79 0.14 -6.99
CA VAL A 323 -5.66 0.34 -5.82
C VAL A 323 -7.09 0.59 -6.29
N PRO A 324 -8.05 -0.32 -6.02
CA PRO A 324 -9.44 -0.14 -6.40
C PRO A 324 -10.15 0.85 -5.48
N ASP A 325 -10.47 2.03 -5.99
CA ASP A 325 -11.17 3.09 -5.27
C ASP A 325 -12.67 3.09 -5.62
N CYS A 326 -13.41 2.18 -4.98
CA CYS A 326 -14.86 2.07 -5.13
C CYS A 326 -15.58 3.14 -4.30
N LEU A 327 -16.14 4.15 -4.96
CA LEU A 327 -16.76 5.34 -4.36
C LEU A 327 -18.28 5.38 -4.55
N ASN A 328 -18.99 5.91 -3.55
CA ASN A 328 -20.43 6.12 -3.61
C ASN A 328 -20.74 7.36 -4.46
N PHE A 329 -21.25 7.20 -5.69
CA PHE A 329 -21.48 8.36 -6.57
C PHE A 329 -22.53 9.33 -6.01
N ARG A 330 -23.40 8.89 -5.07
CA ARG A 330 -24.37 9.77 -4.40
C ARG A 330 -23.71 10.87 -3.56
N GLN A 331 -22.47 10.66 -3.13
CA GLN A 331 -21.69 11.55 -2.26
C GLN A 331 -20.59 12.34 -3.01
N LEU A 332 -20.47 12.21 -4.33
CA LEU A 332 -19.46 12.90 -5.13
C LEU A 332 -19.99 14.22 -5.71
N ASP A 333 -19.12 15.24 -5.75
CA ASP A 333 -19.26 16.40 -6.63
C ASP A 333 -18.52 16.11 -7.96
N PRO A 334 -19.22 15.94 -9.09
CA PRO A 334 -18.59 15.70 -10.40
C PRO A 334 -17.71 16.84 -10.89
N ALA A 335 -17.95 18.09 -10.46
CA ALA A 335 -17.18 19.25 -10.88
C ALA A 335 -15.81 19.30 -10.19
N GLN A 336 -15.78 19.04 -8.88
CA GLN A 336 -14.57 19.08 -8.06
C GLN A 336 -13.78 17.76 -8.02
N PHE A 337 -14.29 16.68 -8.63
CA PHE A 337 -13.67 15.35 -8.56
C PHE A 337 -12.20 15.34 -9.06
N PRO A 338 -11.23 14.82 -8.26
CA PRO A 338 -9.79 14.91 -8.52
C PRO A 338 -9.27 13.79 -9.46
N LEU A 339 -9.57 13.93 -10.75
CA LEU A 339 -9.23 12.93 -11.79
C LEU A 339 -7.72 12.63 -11.88
N GLN A 340 -6.85 13.57 -11.52
CA GLN A 340 -5.39 13.43 -11.58
C GLN A 340 -4.81 12.34 -10.67
N LEU A 341 -5.57 11.83 -9.70
CA LEU A 341 -5.12 10.73 -8.83
C LEU A 341 -5.25 9.34 -9.49
N TYR A 342 -6.00 9.25 -10.59
CA TYR A 342 -6.41 7.99 -11.19
C TYR A 342 -5.60 7.64 -12.43
N ALA A 343 -5.37 6.34 -12.63
CA ALA A 343 -4.78 5.78 -13.84
C ALA A 343 -5.84 5.33 -14.85
N ALA A 344 -6.98 4.84 -14.35
CA ALA A 344 -8.11 4.36 -15.14
C ALA A 344 -9.41 4.39 -14.31
N ALA A 345 -10.54 4.10 -14.97
CA ALA A 345 -11.83 3.85 -14.34
C ALA A 345 -12.47 2.54 -14.85
N ALA A 346 -13.19 1.84 -13.98
CA ALA A 346 -13.90 0.60 -14.27
C ALA A 346 -15.35 0.71 -13.74
N ILE A 347 -16.30 0.89 -14.64
CA ILE A 347 -17.69 1.24 -14.32
C ILE A 347 -18.61 0.05 -14.59
N ASP A 348 -19.00 -0.64 -13.51
CA ASP A 348 -20.04 -1.68 -13.51
C ASP A 348 -21.26 -1.15 -12.72
N LEU A 349 -22.17 -0.50 -13.44
CA LEU A 349 -23.40 0.11 -12.91
C LEU A 349 -24.62 -0.38 -13.69
N PRO A 350 -25.79 -0.58 -13.05
CA PRO A 350 -27.06 -0.81 -13.75
C PRO A 350 -27.47 0.36 -14.66
N ASP A 351 -28.21 0.07 -15.74
CA ASP A 351 -28.73 1.05 -16.71
C ASP A 351 -29.40 2.29 -16.06
N ALA A 352 -30.14 2.07 -14.98
CA ALA A 352 -30.86 3.12 -14.25
C ALA A 352 -29.92 4.17 -13.61
N ASN A 353 -28.70 3.78 -13.24
CA ASN A 353 -27.74 4.67 -12.61
C ASN A 353 -27.11 5.67 -13.59
N TYR A 354 -27.10 5.37 -14.89
CA TYR A 354 -26.69 6.32 -15.94
C TYR A 354 -27.75 7.41 -16.22
N GLN A 355 -28.89 7.39 -15.53
CA GLN A 355 -29.85 8.51 -15.53
C GLN A 355 -29.52 9.55 -14.43
N ASP A 356 -28.60 9.26 -13.51
CA ASP A 356 -28.18 10.23 -12.49
C ASP A 356 -27.19 11.23 -13.09
N ALA A 357 -27.54 12.53 -13.01
CA ALA A 357 -26.71 13.60 -13.56
C ALA A 357 -25.26 13.58 -13.02
N ARG A 358 -25.03 13.09 -11.79
CA ARG A 358 -23.68 12.96 -11.23
C ARG A 358 -22.84 11.92 -11.97
N VAL A 359 -23.45 10.78 -12.32
CA VAL A 359 -22.79 9.72 -13.08
C VAL A 359 -22.47 10.22 -14.48
N THR A 360 -23.44 10.81 -15.17
CA THR A 360 -23.26 11.29 -16.56
C THR A 360 -22.22 12.40 -16.66
N GLN A 361 -22.25 13.40 -15.77
CA GLN A 361 -21.24 14.46 -15.72
C GLN A 361 -19.83 13.92 -15.40
N LEU A 362 -19.73 12.97 -14.45
CA LEU A 362 -18.44 12.37 -14.10
C LEU A 362 -17.88 11.54 -15.25
N VAL A 363 -18.69 10.72 -15.93
CA VAL A 363 -18.26 9.93 -17.09
C VAL A 363 -17.87 10.83 -18.27
N GLN A 364 -18.60 11.91 -18.54
CA GLN A 364 -18.23 12.92 -19.55
C GLN A 364 -16.86 13.57 -19.27
N ARG A 365 -16.49 13.76 -17.99
CA ARG A 365 -15.13 14.19 -17.62
C ARG A 365 -14.08 13.07 -17.70
N LEU A 366 -14.43 11.83 -17.34
CA LEU A 366 -13.51 10.68 -17.30
C LEU A 366 -13.01 10.25 -18.69
N VAL A 367 -13.93 9.98 -19.61
CA VAL A 367 -13.68 9.40 -20.94
C VAL A 367 -12.59 10.11 -21.77
N PRO A 368 -12.49 11.45 -21.81
CA PRO A 368 -11.43 12.15 -22.54
C PRO A 368 -10.10 12.31 -21.76
N GLN A 369 -10.01 11.90 -20.49
CA GLN A 369 -8.86 12.14 -19.62
C GLN A 369 -8.15 10.87 -19.14
N ILE A 370 -8.86 9.78 -18.86
CA ILE A 370 -8.27 8.49 -18.45
C ILE A 370 -8.98 7.29 -19.10
N PRO A 371 -8.27 6.17 -19.37
CA PRO A 371 -8.88 4.92 -19.81
C PRO A 371 -10.06 4.53 -18.92
N THR A 372 -11.24 4.43 -19.54
CA THR A 372 -12.52 4.16 -18.88
C THR A 372 -13.11 2.88 -19.48
N VAL A 373 -13.35 1.89 -18.64
CA VAL A 373 -13.90 0.59 -19.03
C VAL A 373 -15.31 0.44 -18.53
N PHE A 374 -16.26 0.22 -19.45
CA PHE A 374 -17.66 -0.04 -19.12
C PHE A 374 -17.94 -1.54 -19.05
N VAL A 375 -18.68 -1.97 -18.02
CA VAL A 375 -19.00 -3.38 -17.79
C VAL A 375 -20.51 -3.58 -17.77
N GLY A 376 -20.98 -4.56 -18.53
CA GLY A 376 -22.39 -4.90 -18.72
C GLY A 376 -23.14 -3.97 -19.68
N THR A 377 -23.04 -2.66 -19.49
CA THR A 377 -23.88 -1.69 -20.21
C THR A 377 -23.11 -0.40 -20.53
N LEU A 378 -23.58 0.37 -21.50
CA LEU A 378 -23.06 1.70 -21.82
C LEU A 378 -24.03 2.79 -21.31
N PRO A 379 -23.54 4.01 -21.07
CA PRO A 379 -24.41 5.17 -20.85
C PRO A 379 -25.45 5.32 -21.97
N SER A 380 -26.68 5.67 -21.63
CA SER A 380 -27.76 5.88 -22.61
C SER A 380 -27.78 7.27 -23.25
N ASP A 381 -26.90 8.18 -22.82
CA ASP A 381 -26.79 9.53 -23.39
C ASP A 381 -26.22 9.47 -24.82
N SER A 382 -26.93 10.06 -25.77
CA SER A 382 -26.57 9.96 -27.19
C SER A 382 -25.31 10.76 -27.55
N GLY A 383 -25.04 11.87 -26.85
CA GLY A 383 -23.80 12.63 -27.03
C GLY A 383 -22.58 11.84 -26.56
N LEU A 384 -22.71 11.16 -25.41
CA LEU A 384 -21.67 10.30 -24.85
C LEU A 384 -21.45 9.03 -25.67
N LEU A 385 -22.51 8.39 -26.19
CA LEU A 385 -22.38 7.28 -27.15
C LEU A 385 -21.66 7.72 -28.44
N GLN A 386 -22.00 8.91 -28.97
CA GLN A 386 -21.31 9.49 -30.12
C GLN A 386 -19.82 9.80 -29.80
N GLN A 387 -19.52 10.30 -28.61
CA GLN A 387 -18.14 10.53 -28.14
C GLN A 387 -17.33 9.23 -28.02
N LEU A 388 -17.98 8.12 -27.64
CA LEU A 388 -17.36 6.79 -27.59
C LEU A 388 -17.18 6.16 -28.99
N GLY A 389 -17.79 6.72 -30.05
CA GLY A 389 -17.76 6.16 -31.40
C GLY A 389 -18.67 4.93 -31.58
N ILE A 390 -19.78 4.88 -30.84
CA ILE A 390 -20.71 3.73 -30.78
C ILE A 390 -22.15 4.20 -31.02
N GLN A 391 -22.97 3.38 -31.69
CA GLN A 391 -24.43 3.57 -31.74
C GLN A 391 -25.16 2.31 -31.26
N GLN A 392 -26.33 2.49 -30.64
CA GLN A 392 -27.23 1.38 -30.30
C GLN A 392 -28.25 1.18 -31.43
N GLU A 393 -28.30 -0.04 -31.99
CA GLU A 393 -29.23 -0.44 -33.05
C GLU A 393 -30.27 -1.44 -32.53
N GLY A 394 -31.00 -1.02 -31.49
CA GLY A 394 -32.04 -1.83 -30.86
C GLY A 394 -31.48 -2.89 -29.90
N PHE A 395 -31.94 -4.14 -30.08
CA PHE A 395 -31.67 -5.27 -29.18
C PHE A 395 -31.51 -6.56 -29.99
N TYR A 396 -30.71 -7.51 -29.48
CA TYR A 396 -30.56 -8.83 -30.11
C TYR A 396 -31.83 -9.71 -29.98
N SER A 397 -31.99 -10.68 -30.88
CA SER A 397 -33.16 -11.56 -30.96
C SER A 397 -32.82 -13.06 -31.07
N GLY A 398 -33.37 -13.86 -30.14
CA GLY A 398 -33.27 -15.32 -30.15
C GLY A 398 -31.89 -15.85 -29.71
N ARG A 399 -31.43 -16.94 -30.34
CA ARG A 399 -30.15 -17.58 -29.98
C ARG A 399 -28.98 -16.68 -30.38
N LEU A 400 -28.00 -16.55 -29.49
CA LEU A 400 -26.74 -15.84 -29.74
C LEU A 400 -25.61 -16.81 -30.08
N THR A 401 -24.66 -16.35 -30.89
CA THR A 401 -23.32 -16.91 -31.07
C THR A 401 -22.28 -15.79 -30.94
N ALA A 402 -21.07 -16.11 -30.49
CA ALA A 402 -19.96 -15.17 -30.35
C ALA A 402 -18.82 -15.48 -31.33
N SER A 403 -18.00 -14.48 -31.65
CA SER A 403 -16.77 -14.66 -32.43
C SER A 403 -15.61 -15.33 -31.66
N SER A 404 -15.75 -15.51 -30.35
CA SER A 404 -14.76 -16.16 -29.48
C SER A 404 -15.39 -17.31 -28.67
N THR A 405 -14.55 -18.16 -28.08
CA THR A 405 -14.96 -19.21 -27.15
C THR A 405 -15.40 -18.60 -25.82
N MET A 406 -16.64 -18.87 -25.42
CA MET A 406 -17.16 -18.47 -24.10
C MET A 406 -16.83 -19.53 -23.05
N LEU A 407 -16.63 -19.11 -21.79
CA LEU A 407 -16.45 -20.02 -20.65
C LEU A 407 -17.73 -20.79 -20.30
N TYR A 408 -18.89 -20.20 -20.62
CA TYR A 408 -20.22 -20.76 -20.35
C TYR A 408 -21.17 -20.52 -21.54
N PRO A 409 -22.24 -21.33 -21.71
CA PRO A 409 -23.22 -21.12 -22.77
C PRO A 409 -23.91 -19.76 -22.67
N LEU A 410 -23.97 -19.01 -23.79
CA LEU A 410 -24.67 -17.73 -23.86
C LEU A 410 -26.17 -17.88 -23.56
N PRO A 411 -26.81 -16.91 -22.90
CA PRO A 411 -28.26 -16.87 -22.77
C PRO A 411 -28.93 -16.61 -24.13
N THR A 412 -30.17 -17.06 -24.27
CA THR A 412 -31.03 -16.73 -25.41
C THR A 412 -31.67 -15.35 -25.18
N ALA A 413 -31.61 -14.46 -26.16
CA ALA A 413 -32.31 -13.18 -26.18
C ALA A 413 -33.83 -13.41 -26.43
N SER A 414 -34.53 -13.95 -25.43
CA SER A 414 -35.96 -14.29 -25.49
C SER A 414 -36.59 -14.09 -24.11
N GLY A 415 -36.95 -12.83 -23.83
CA GLY A 415 -37.42 -12.37 -22.51
C GLY A 415 -36.55 -11.19 -22.06
N THR A 416 -35.30 -11.47 -21.70
CA THR A 416 -34.28 -10.45 -21.42
C THR A 416 -33.91 -9.68 -22.68
N ARG A 417 -33.81 -8.35 -22.58
CA ARG A 417 -33.36 -7.46 -23.66
C ARG A 417 -31.88 -7.15 -23.50
N PHE A 418 -31.06 -7.57 -24.46
CA PHE A 418 -29.66 -7.19 -24.55
C PHE A 418 -29.48 -6.13 -25.65
N PRO A 419 -29.06 -4.89 -25.31
CA PRO A 419 -28.80 -3.84 -26.31
C PRO A 419 -27.80 -4.31 -27.37
N ARG A 420 -28.09 -4.06 -28.65
CA ARG A 420 -27.16 -4.33 -29.75
C ARG A 420 -26.43 -3.05 -30.11
N TYR A 421 -25.14 -2.98 -29.81
CA TYR A 421 -24.28 -1.85 -30.17
C TYR A 421 -23.47 -2.17 -31.43
N VAL A 422 -23.20 -1.16 -32.27
CA VAL A 422 -22.24 -1.26 -33.38
C VAL A 422 -21.28 -0.07 -33.33
N SER A 423 -20.08 -0.24 -33.89
CA SER A 423 -19.13 0.88 -34.00
C SER A 423 -19.55 1.85 -35.10
N THR A 424 -19.40 3.15 -34.83
CA THR A 424 -19.43 4.23 -35.82
C THR A 424 -18.04 4.79 -36.10
N ASN A 425 -17.01 4.40 -35.35
CA ASN A 425 -15.60 4.76 -35.59
C ASN A 425 -14.77 3.52 -36.02
N PRO A 426 -14.13 3.51 -37.21
CA PRO A 426 -13.29 2.39 -37.65
C PRO A 426 -12.01 2.17 -36.81
N GLU A 427 -11.66 3.08 -35.90
CA GLU A 427 -10.54 2.93 -34.95
C GLU A 427 -10.86 2.04 -33.73
N LEU A 428 -12.13 1.63 -33.54
CA LEU A 428 -12.52 0.74 -32.44
C LEU A 428 -12.22 -0.73 -32.78
N ASP A 429 -11.46 -1.39 -31.92
CA ASP A 429 -11.07 -2.79 -32.07
C ASP A 429 -12.11 -3.70 -31.39
N ILE A 430 -12.85 -4.47 -32.18
CA ILE A 430 -13.97 -5.30 -31.74
C ILE A 430 -13.50 -6.73 -31.44
N LEU A 431 -12.88 -6.89 -30.27
CA LEU A 431 -12.28 -8.15 -29.80
C LEU A 431 -13.28 -9.32 -29.73
N VAL A 432 -14.56 -9.03 -29.44
CA VAL A 432 -15.65 -10.01 -29.50
C VAL A 432 -16.88 -9.36 -30.10
N SER A 433 -17.47 -10.01 -31.11
CA SER A 433 -18.80 -9.69 -31.63
C SER A 433 -19.80 -10.79 -31.29
N LEU A 434 -21.08 -10.44 -31.29
CA LEU A 434 -22.21 -11.36 -31.18
C LEU A 434 -23.06 -11.29 -32.45
N THR A 435 -23.54 -12.45 -32.88
CA THR A 435 -24.52 -12.61 -33.96
C THR A 435 -25.78 -13.26 -33.39
N ASP A 436 -26.96 -12.78 -33.76
CA ASP A 436 -28.23 -13.33 -33.31
C ASP A 436 -28.93 -14.22 -34.35
N SER A 437 -30.12 -14.72 -34.02
CA SER A 437 -30.88 -15.64 -34.88
C SER A 437 -31.45 -15.02 -36.16
N GLN A 438 -31.39 -13.70 -36.29
CA GLN A 438 -31.76 -12.96 -37.51
C GLN A 438 -30.52 -12.59 -38.34
N GLY A 439 -29.32 -12.95 -37.88
CA GLY A 439 -28.05 -12.57 -38.49
C GLY A 439 -27.60 -11.15 -38.15
N ALA A 440 -28.25 -10.48 -37.19
CA ALA A 440 -27.85 -9.15 -36.76
C ALA A 440 -26.59 -9.23 -35.90
N VAL A 441 -25.56 -8.48 -36.28
CA VAL A 441 -24.25 -8.46 -35.61
C VAL A 441 -24.15 -7.23 -34.70
N GLY A 442 -23.46 -7.36 -33.57
CA GLY A 442 -23.07 -6.24 -32.73
C GLY A 442 -21.77 -6.50 -31.96
N ALA A 443 -21.22 -5.45 -31.38
CA ALA A 443 -20.04 -5.51 -30.52
C ALA A 443 -20.40 -6.01 -29.11
N ALA A 444 -19.49 -6.77 -28.52
CA ALA A 444 -19.64 -7.37 -27.19
C ALA A 444 -18.41 -7.18 -26.31
N VAL A 445 -17.21 -7.19 -26.89
CA VAL A 445 -16.00 -6.62 -26.28
C VAL A 445 -15.38 -5.61 -27.25
N ILE A 446 -15.07 -4.43 -26.73
CA ILE A 446 -14.55 -3.27 -27.48
C ILE A 446 -13.27 -2.78 -26.80
N LYS A 447 -12.24 -2.48 -27.58
CA LYS A 447 -11.01 -1.80 -27.16
C LYS A 447 -10.86 -0.50 -27.93
N ALA A 448 -10.50 0.57 -27.23
CA ALA A 448 -10.56 1.94 -27.76
C ALA A 448 -9.46 2.83 -27.14
N PRO A 449 -9.10 3.98 -27.75
CA PRO A 449 -8.23 4.96 -27.11
C PRO A 449 -8.74 5.45 -25.75
N TRP A 450 -10.06 5.52 -25.58
CA TRP A 450 -10.73 5.91 -24.33
C TRP A 450 -10.85 4.77 -23.30
N GLY A 451 -10.31 3.57 -23.56
CA GLY A 451 -10.43 2.40 -22.67
C GLY A 451 -11.04 1.19 -23.38
N GLY A 452 -12.29 0.86 -23.05
CA GLY A 452 -13.03 -0.21 -23.73
C GLY A 452 -14.35 -0.59 -23.05
N ALA A 453 -14.97 -1.68 -23.50
CA ALA A 453 -16.18 -2.19 -22.87
C ALA A 453 -16.29 -3.72 -22.95
N VAL A 454 -16.89 -4.33 -21.93
CA VAL A 454 -17.29 -5.75 -21.89
C VAL A 454 -18.80 -5.79 -21.60
N LEU A 455 -19.60 -6.03 -22.62
CA LEU A 455 -21.04 -5.73 -22.63
C LEU A 455 -21.91 -6.97 -22.38
N ALA A 456 -23.20 -6.76 -22.08
CA ALA A 456 -24.15 -7.84 -21.89
C ALA A 456 -24.45 -8.57 -23.21
N PRO A 457 -24.54 -9.92 -23.23
CA PRO A 457 -24.38 -10.85 -22.09
C PRO A 457 -22.97 -11.44 -21.87
N VAL A 458 -21.87 -10.90 -22.42
CA VAL A 458 -20.52 -11.51 -22.27
C VAL A 458 -19.73 -11.07 -21.03
N HIS A 459 -20.29 -10.18 -20.19
CA HIS A 459 -19.72 -9.77 -18.90
C HIS A 459 -19.96 -10.80 -17.77
N LEU A 460 -20.26 -10.33 -16.55
CA LEU A 460 -20.87 -11.13 -15.50
C LEU A 460 -22.29 -11.58 -15.92
N GLN A 461 -22.61 -12.86 -15.78
CA GLN A 461 -23.98 -13.38 -15.92
C GLN A 461 -24.34 -14.23 -14.72
N GLU A 462 -25.61 -14.15 -14.31
CA GLU A 462 -26.19 -15.02 -13.29
C GLU A 462 -26.60 -16.33 -13.95
N LEU A 463 -26.02 -17.44 -13.51
CA LEU A 463 -26.35 -18.78 -13.98
C LEU A 463 -27.11 -19.55 -12.89
N VAL A 464 -27.82 -20.61 -13.30
CA VAL A 464 -28.64 -21.49 -12.45
C VAL A 464 -27.95 -21.84 -11.13
N GLY A 465 -28.65 -21.62 -10.02
CA GLY A 465 -28.08 -21.69 -8.67
C GLY A 465 -27.51 -20.35 -8.17
N ASP A 466 -28.02 -19.24 -8.70
CA ASP A 466 -27.84 -17.85 -8.25
C ASP A 466 -26.37 -17.43 -8.07
N ARG A 467 -25.50 -17.98 -8.94
CA ARG A 467 -24.05 -17.72 -8.96
C ARG A 467 -23.70 -16.86 -10.17
N LEU A 468 -23.35 -15.60 -9.91
CA LEU A 468 -22.71 -14.71 -10.88
C LEU A 468 -21.36 -15.28 -11.32
N ARG A 469 -21.11 -15.29 -12.63
CA ARG A 469 -19.87 -15.77 -13.27
C ARG A 469 -19.45 -14.86 -14.40
N TRP A 470 -18.14 -14.71 -14.62
CA TRP A 470 -17.63 -14.11 -15.85
C TRP A 470 -17.81 -15.11 -17.02
N MET A 471 -18.34 -14.64 -18.15
CA MET A 471 -18.52 -15.45 -19.37
C MET A 471 -17.25 -15.55 -20.24
N LEU A 472 -16.26 -14.69 -19.96
CA LEU A 472 -14.93 -14.59 -20.55
C LEU A 472 -13.88 -14.54 -19.44
N ASP A 473 -12.59 -14.83 -19.69
CA ASP A 473 -11.56 -14.57 -18.68
C ASP A 473 -11.34 -13.04 -18.56
N PRO A 474 -11.63 -12.43 -17.40
CA PRO A 474 -11.48 -10.99 -17.22
C PRO A 474 -10.01 -10.52 -17.22
N PHE A 475 -9.03 -11.40 -16.99
CA PHE A 475 -7.61 -11.03 -17.17
C PHE A 475 -7.23 -10.81 -18.63
N ASP A 476 -7.97 -11.46 -19.55
CA ASP A 476 -7.67 -11.42 -20.98
C ASP A 476 -8.60 -10.44 -21.73
N TYR A 477 -9.84 -10.26 -21.25
CA TYR A 477 -10.88 -9.45 -21.92
C TYR A 477 -11.31 -8.17 -21.18
N LEU A 478 -10.96 -7.97 -19.91
CA LEU A 478 -11.33 -6.76 -19.14
C LEU A 478 -10.09 -5.97 -18.70
N LEU A 479 -9.15 -6.61 -18.01
CA LEU A 479 -7.96 -5.95 -17.47
C LEU A 479 -7.12 -5.21 -18.54
N PRO A 480 -6.91 -5.73 -19.78
CA PRO A 480 -6.15 -5.01 -20.81
C PRO A 480 -6.86 -3.75 -21.33
N LEU A 481 -8.19 -3.64 -21.15
CA LEU A 481 -8.96 -2.46 -21.57
C LEU A 481 -8.72 -1.25 -20.65
N LEU A 482 -8.27 -1.48 -19.40
CA LEU A 482 -7.87 -0.42 -18.46
C LEU A 482 -6.53 0.21 -18.83
N GLN A 483 -5.78 -0.37 -19.78
CA GLN A 483 -4.52 0.16 -20.34
C GLN A 483 -3.47 0.54 -19.28
N LEU A 484 -3.48 -0.18 -18.16
CA LEU A 484 -2.62 0.07 -17.00
C LEU A 484 -1.14 -0.23 -17.34
N PRO A 485 -0.21 0.72 -17.14
CA PRO A 485 1.22 0.45 -17.19
C PRO A 485 1.64 -0.72 -16.30
N ALA A 486 2.67 -1.47 -16.73
CA ALA A 486 3.26 -2.51 -15.89
C ALA A 486 4.06 -1.88 -14.74
N LEU A 487 3.81 -2.35 -13.52
CA LEU A 487 4.43 -1.86 -12.28
C LEU A 487 4.90 -3.04 -11.41
N PRO A 488 5.85 -2.82 -10.48
CA PRO A 488 6.02 -3.72 -9.34
C PRO A 488 4.71 -3.82 -8.56
N VAL A 489 4.23 -5.02 -8.30
CA VAL A 489 2.94 -5.31 -7.66
C VAL A 489 3.17 -5.63 -6.19
N PRO A 490 2.70 -4.80 -5.23
CA PRO A 490 2.68 -5.16 -3.81
C PRO A 490 1.90 -6.46 -3.57
N ASP A 491 2.57 -7.46 -3.00
CA ASP A 491 2.07 -8.83 -2.90
C ASP A 491 1.80 -9.25 -1.44
N LEU A 492 0.65 -9.90 -1.23
CA LEU A 492 0.22 -10.50 0.05
C LEU A 492 0.19 -12.03 0.01
N THR A 493 0.58 -12.63 -1.10
CA THR A 493 0.54 -14.08 -1.30
C THR A 493 1.87 -14.76 -0.97
N THR A 494 2.97 -14.01 -0.89
CA THR A 494 4.35 -14.50 -0.74
C THR A 494 5.08 -13.83 0.43
N GLU A 495 5.82 -14.63 1.20
CA GLU A 495 6.78 -14.16 2.21
C GLU A 495 8.09 -14.92 1.97
N SER A 496 9.21 -14.18 1.88
CA SER A 496 10.54 -14.77 1.68
C SER A 496 10.62 -15.76 0.51
N GLY A 497 10.01 -15.40 -0.63
CA GLY A 497 9.96 -16.20 -1.85
C GLY A 497 8.97 -17.37 -1.87
N GLN A 498 8.46 -17.82 -0.71
CA GLN A 498 7.49 -18.92 -0.62
C GLN A 498 6.07 -18.39 -0.41
N ARG A 499 5.05 -19.16 -0.84
CA ARG A 499 3.65 -18.76 -0.65
C ARG A 499 3.32 -18.80 0.86
N ILE A 500 2.59 -17.80 1.34
CA ILE A 500 2.16 -17.72 2.74
C ILE A 500 1.14 -18.81 3.05
N LEU A 501 1.25 -19.39 4.25
CA LEU A 501 0.27 -20.25 4.90
C LEU A 501 -0.19 -19.60 6.21
N THR A 502 -1.50 -19.52 6.42
CA THR A 502 -2.11 -19.21 7.73
C THR A 502 -3.07 -20.32 8.15
N ALA A 503 -3.29 -20.45 9.45
CA ALA A 503 -4.36 -21.27 10.02
C ALA A 503 -5.12 -20.48 11.09
N HIS A 504 -6.45 -20.45 11.03
CA HIS A 504 -7.26 -19.78 12.04
C HIS A 504 -8.58 -20.49 12.32
N ILE A 505 -9.07 -20.33 13.55
CA ILE A 505 -10.23 -21.02 14.08
C ILE A 505 -11.20 -20.02 14.72
N ASP A 506 -12.38 -19.88 14.13
CA ASP A 506 -13.50 -19.11 14.66
C ASP A 506 -14.16 -19.87 15.83
N GLY A 507 -14.72 -19.11 16.77
CA GLY A 507 -15.09 -19.63 18.09
C GLY A 507 -16.30 -20.58 18.10
N ASP A 508 -17.08 -20.61 17.03
CA ASP A 508 -18.44 -21.15 16.97
C ASP A 508 -18.55 -22.63 17.31
N GLY A 509 -19.50 -22.93 18.20
CA GLY A 509 -19.81 -24.29 18.59
C GLY A 509 -18.70 -24.94 19.40
N PHE A 510 -17.86 -24.16 20.10
CA PHE A 510 -16.89 -24.65 21.09
C PHE A 510 -17.48 -25.66 22.10
N PRO A 511 -18.70 -25.48 22.64
CA PRO A 511 -19.34 -26.42 23.57
C PRO A 511 -20.12 -27.56 22.87
N SER A 512 -20.08 -27.66 21.54
CA SER A 512 -20.72 -28.76 20.80
C SER A 512 -20.16 -30.11 21.23
N VAL A 513 -21.00 -31.14 21.33
CA VAL A 513 -20.58 -32.47 21.79
C VAL A 513 -20.13 -33.33 20.62
N ALA A 514 -18.90 -33.82 20.67
CA ALA A 514 -18.32 -34.61 19.60
C ALA A 514 -18.81 -36.07 19.58
N TRP A 515 -18.98 -36.62 18.38
CA TRP A 515 -19.33 -38.00 18.08
C TRP A 515 -18.10 -38.93 18.19
N LEU A 516 -17.43 -38.84 19.34
CA LEU A 516 -16.20 -39.57 19.67
C LEU A 516 -16.39 -40.36 20.98
N PRO A 517 -15.58 -41.41 21.23
CA PRO A 517 -15.53 -42.08 22.53
C PRO A 517 -15.31 -41.08 23.67
N GLY A 518 -16.07 -41.21 24.76
CA GLY A 518 -16.05 -40.27 25.89
C GLY A 518 -16.83 -38.97 25.69
N LYS A 519 -17.34 -38.67 24.48
CA LYS A 519 -18.11 -37.46 24.15
C LYS A 519 -17.46 -36.14 24.64
N PRO A 520 -16.21 -35.84 24.21
CA PRO A 520 -15.58 -34.55 24.50
C PRO A 520 -16.33 -33.39 23.84
N PHE A 521 -16.04 -32.16 24.27
CA PHE A 521 -16.50 -30.96 23.56
C PHE A 521 -15.66 -30.75 22.29
N ALA A 522 -16.21 -30.07 21.29
CA ALA A 522 -15.57 -29.89 19.99
C ALA A 522 -14.23 -29.11 20.11
N GLY A 523 -14.15 -28.12 21.00
CA GLY A 523 -12.88 -27.44 21.32
C GLY A 523 -11.80 -28.38 21.90
N ASP A 524 -12.17 -29.36 22.72
CA ASP A 524 -11.24 -30.39 23.22
C ASP A 524 -10.87 -31.39 22.11
N ALA A 525 -11.82 -31.77 21.25
CA ALA A 525 -11.53 -32.60 20.08
C ALA A 525 -10.51 -31.94 19.13
N ILE A 526 -10.69 -30.64 18.81
CA ILE A 526 -9.73 -29.84 18.04
C ILE A 526 -8.39 -29.72 18.77
N TYR A 527 -8.39 -29.48 20.09
CA TYR A 527 -7.18 -29.42 20.90
C TYR A 527 -6.35 -30.72 20.82
N GLN A 528 -6.95 -31.87 21.12
CA GLN A 528 -6.23 -33.15 21.14
C GLN A 528 -5.82 -33.65 19.74
N ARG A 529 -6.68 -33.45 18.73
CA ARG A 529 -6.52 -34.06 17.40
C ARG A 529 -5.80 -33.18 16.40
N ILE A 530 -5.92 -31.85 16.50
CA ILE A 530 -5.33 -30.91 15.53
C ILE A 530 -4.23 -30.08 16.19
N LEU A 531 -4.57 -29.23 17.16
CA LEU A 531 -3.65 -28.23 17.70
C LEU A 531 -2.45 -28.86 18.43
N ARG A 532 -2.60 -30.04 19.03
CA ARG A 532 -1.48 -30.80 19.64
C ARG A 532 -0.67 -31.64 18.65
N GLN A 533 -1.15 -31.87 17.43
CA GLN A 533 -0.49 -32.73 16.43
C GLN A 533 0.27 -31.92 15.37
N TYR A 534 -0.23 -30.74 15.01
CA TYR A 534 0.30 -29.89 13.94
C TYR A 534 0.81 -28.56 14.50
N PRO A 535 2.10 -28.44 14.89
CA PRO A 535 2.69 -27.24 15.48
C PRO A 535 3.01 -26.16 14.43
N LEU A 536 1.99 -25.74 13.68
CA LEU A 536 2.01 -24.55 12.82
C LEU A 536 1.52 -23.34 13.63
N PRO A 537 1.85 -22.08 13.25
CA PRO A 537 1.19 -20.91 13.81
C PRO A 537 -0.32 -20.98 13.56
N HIS A 538 -1.10 -20.95 14.65
CA HIS A 538 -2.56 -20.91 14.63
C HIS A 538 -3.06 -19.65 15.33
N THR A 539 -4.05 -18.97 14.75
CA THR A 539 -4.80 -17.90 15.44
C THR A 539 -6.15 -18.45 15.88
N VAL A 540 -6.36 -18.59 17.18
CA VAL A 540 -7.50 -19.35 17.75
C VAL A 540 -8.35 -18.45 18.63
N SER A 541 -9.68 -18.57 18.50
CA SER A 541 -10.65 -17.72 19.20
C SER A 541 -11.69 -18.50 20.00
N VAL A 542 -12.51 -17.77 20.74
CA VAL A 542 -13.75 -18.24 21.38
C VAL A 542 -14.84 -17.18 21.24
N VAL A 543 -16.10 -17.61 21.16
CA VAL A 543 -17.27 -16.76 21.49
C VAL A 543 -17.38 -16.75 23.01
N GLU A 544 -17.25 -15.59 23.66
CA GLU A 544 -17.26 -15.55 25.13
C GLU A 544 -18.55 -16.13 25.73
N ALA A 545 -19.72 -15.81 25.18
CA ALA A 545 -21.00 -16.32 25.68
C ALA A 545 -21.19 -17.83 25.50
N GLU A 546 -20.38 -18.52 24.68
CA GLU A 546 -20.40 -19.99 24.65
C GLU A 546 -19.58 -20.62 25.79
N VAL A 547 -18.57 -19.93 26.31
CA VAL A 547 -17.60 -20.51 27.27
C VAL A 547 -17.71 -19.94 28.69
N ALA A 548 -18.29 -18.76 28.87
CA ALA A 548 -18.30 -18.00 30.12
C ALA A 548 -19.44 -18.41 31.10
N PRO A 549 -19.25 -18.23 32.42
CA PRO A 549 -20.27 -18.52 33.44
C PRO A 549 -21.47 -17.57 33.41
N HIS A 550 -21.37 -16.43 32.71
CA HIS A 550 -22.46 -15.49 32.41
C HIS A 550 -22.95 -15.62 30.95
N GLY A 551 -22.67 -16.75 30.30
CA GLY A 551 -23.09 -17.07 28.93
C GLY A 551 -24.26 -18.06 28.84
N LEU A 552 -24.34 -18.75 27.71
CA LEU A 552 -25.38 -19.71 27.33
C LEU A 552 -25.29 -21.05 28.09
N TYR A 553 -24.09 -21.42 28.56
CA TYR A 553 -23.82 -22.75 29.14
C TYR A 553 -23.13 -22.69 30.53
N PRO A 554 -23.71 -21.97 31.52
CA PRO A 554 -23.07 -21.74 32.82
C PRO A 554 -22.69 -23.03 33.56
N GLN A 555 -23.48 -24.10 33.41
CA GLN A 555 -23.22 -25.42 33.98
C GLN A 555 -22.03 -26.18 33.35
N HIS A 556 -21.45 -25.65 32.28
CA HIS A 556 -20.27 -26.22 31.60
C HIS A 556 -19.07 -25.27 31.56
N ALA A 557 -19.29 -23.96 31.81
CA ALA A 557 -18.29 -22.90 31.72
C ALA A 557 -16.93 -23.27 32.33
N ALA A 558 -16.88 -23.74 33.59
CA ALA A 558 -15.62 -24.10 34.25
C ALA A 558 -14.77 -25.15 33.49
N LYS A 559 -15.40 -26.06 32.72
CA LYS A 559 -14.69 -27.01 31.84
C LYS A 559 -14.33 -26.39 30.50
N LEU A 560 -15.19 -25.55 29.94
CA LEU A 560 -14.99 -24.88 28.66
C LEU A 560 -13.84 -23.84 28.74
N GLU A 561 -13.82 -23.04 29.81
CA GLU A 561 -12.72 -22.14 30.13
C GLU A 561 -11.38 -22.89 30.30
N ASP A 562 -11.36 -24.06 30.94
CA ASP A 562 -10.11 -24.82 31.10
C ASP A 562 -9.60 -25.38 29.77
N ILE A 563 -10.49 -25.86 28.89
CA ILE A 563 -10.12 -26.25 27.52
C ILE A 563 -9.55 -25.04 26.76
N ALA A 564 -10.17 -23.86 26.86
CA ALA A 564 -9.67 -22.64 26.23
C ALA A 564 -8.29 -22.23 26.79
N ARG A 565 -8.09 -22.30 28.12
CA ARG A 565 -6.78 -22.10 28.76
C ARG A 565 -5.75 -23.13 28.30
N GLN A 566 -6.12 -24.41 28.13
CA GLN A 566 -5.23 -25.46 27.62
C GLN A 566 -4.80 -25.19 26.16
N ILE A 567 -5.72 -24.71 25.32
CA ILE A 567 -5.45 -24.28 23.94
C ILE A 567 -4.50 -23.08 23.92
N PHE A 568 -4.83 -22.00 24.64
CA PHE A 568 -4.06 -20.74 24.61
C PHE A 568 -2.65 -20.86 25.21
N ARG A 569 -2.39 -21.85 26.07
CA ARG A 569 -1.05 -22.21 26.58
C ARG A 569 -0.12 -22.82 25.52
N LEU A 570 -0.62 -23.32 24.38
CA LEU A 570 0.23 -23.90 23.34
C LEU A 570 1.14 -22.80 22.73
N PRO A 571 2.47 -23.02 22.56
CA PRO A 571 3.40 -21.97 22.14
C PRO A 571 3.09 -21.42 20.75
N HIS A 572 2.59 -22.29 19.85
CA HIS A 572 2.21 -21.98 18.47
C HIS A 572 0.77 -21.46 18.30
N VAL A 573 0.07 -21.13 19.39
CA VAL A 573 -1.27 -20.54 19.37
C VAL A 573 -1.22 -19.05 19.73
N GLU A 574 -1.61 -18.21 18.77
CA GLU A 574 -2.02 -16.82 18.95
C GLU A 574 -3.49 -16.76 19.39
N MET A 575 -3.81 -15.84 20.30
CA MET A 575 -5.17 -15.67 20.81
C MET A 575 -5.93 -14.61 20.02
N ALA A 576 -7.18 -14.92 19.73
CA ALA A 576 -8.13 -14.02 19.08
C ALA A 576 -9.45 -13.94 19.87
N SER A 577 -10.22 -12.87 19.65
CA SER A 577 -11.62 -12.81 20.08
C SER A 577 -12.53 -13.14 18.90
N HIS A 578 -13.57 -13.95 19.14
CA HIS A 578 -14.73 -14.07 18.26
C HIS A 578 -15.98 -13.56 19.00
N THR A 579 -15.87 -12.32 19.50
CA THR A 579 -16.96 -11.51 20.07
C THR A 579 -17.47 -11.98 21.45
N PHE A 580 -18.49 -11.29 21.97
CA PHE A 580 -19.23 -11.74 23.14
C PHE A 580 -20.36 -12.70 22.75
N SER A 581 -21.30 -12.24 21.91
CA SER A 581 -22.56 -12.95 21.64
C SER A 581 -22.70 -13.54 20.23
N HIS A 582 -21.64 -13.48 19.41
CA HIS A 582 -21.68 -13.72 17.96
C HIS A 582 -22.80 -12.90 17.28
N PRO A 583 -22.60 -11.59 17.07
CA PRO A 583 -23.46 -10.77 16.21
C PRO A 583 -23.54 -11.34 14.79
N PHE A 584 -24.75 -11.48 14.26
CA PHE A 584 -24.98 -11.92 12.88
C PHE A 584 -24.75 -10.79 11.87
N PHE A 585 -24.94 -9.54 12.29
CA PHE A 585 -24.84 -8.35 11.45
C PHE A 585 -24.03 -7.26 12.15
N TRP A 586 -23.14 -6.60 11.41
CA TRP A 586 -22.31 -5.50 11.90
C TRP A 586 -22.59 -4.16 11.21
N ASP A 587 -23.76 -4.05 10.56
CA ASP A 587 -24.27 -2.81 10.02
C ASP A 587 -25.68 -2.58 10.60
N PRO A 588 -25.88 -1.57 11.48
CA PRO A 588 -27.15 -1.35 12.14
C PRO A 588 -28.28 -0.94 11.17
N ARG A 589 -27.98 -0.70 9.90
CA ARG A 589 -28.95 -0.35 8.85
C ARG A 589 -29.61 -1.58 8.19
N VAL A 590 -29.12 -2.80 8.46
CA VAL A 590 -29.73 -4.05 7.97
C VAL A 590 -31.19 -4.13 8.42
N SER A 591 -32.12 -4.42 7.51
CA SER A 591 -33.54 -4.34 7.82
C SER A 591 -33.98 -5.48 8.76
N ALA A 592 -34.99 -5.21 9.59
CA ALA A 592 -35.55 -6.21 10.49
C ALA A 592 -36.17 -7.44 9.76
N ARG A 593 -36.33 -7.40 8.43
CA ARG A 593 -36.76 -8.55 7.61
C ARG A 593 -35.63 -9.53 7.30
N GLU A 594 -34.38 -9.07 7.33
CA GLU A 594 -33.19 -9.91 7.11
C GLU A 594 -32.74 -10.59 8.42
N LYS A 595 -33.12 -10.03 9.58
CA LYS A 595 -32.75 -10.50 10.93
C LYS A 595 -33.58 -11.70 11.41
N LEU A 596 -33.67 -12.76 10.59
CA LEU A 596 -34.50 -13.95 10.84
C LEU A 596 -34.18 -14.69 12.16
N TYR A 597 -32.95 -14.55 12.67
CA TYR A 597 -32.47 -15.15 13.92
C TYR A 597 -32.22 -14.12 15.03
N GLY A 598 -32.70 -12.88 14.86
CA GLY A 598 -32.33 -11.74 15.70
C GLY A 598 -30.99 -11.11 15.31
N ASP A 599 -30.39 -10.38 16.24
CA ASP A 599 -29.13 -9.65 16.04
C ASP A 599 -27.87 -10.47 16.36
N ALA A 600 -27.97 -11.43 17.31
CA ALA A 600 -26.88 -12.27 17.81
C ALA A 600 -27.43 -13.55 18.45
N LEU A 601 -26.57 -14.39 19.05
CA LEU A 601 -27.02 -15.52 19.87
C LEU A 601 -27.92 -15.06 21.05
N PRO A 602 -28.90 -15.86 21.49
CA PRO A 602 -29.89 -15.46 22.49
C PRO A 602 -29.32 -15.54 23.92
N VAL A 603 -28.32 -14.70 24.22
CA VAL A 603 -27.72 -14.59 25.55
C VAL A 603 -28.73 -13.97 26.54
N PRO A 604 -28.95 -14.58 27.73
CA PRO A 604 -29.88 -14.05 28.72
C PRO A 604 -29.60 -12.59 29.12
N ASP A 605 -30.67 -11.81 29.25
CA ASP A 605 -30.67 -10.41 29.70
C ASP A 605 -29.74 -9.44 28.92
N TYR A 606 -29.32 -9.82 27.70
CA TYR A 606 -28.42 -9.04 26.86
C TYR A 606 -29.13 -8.35 25.67
N GLN A 607 -28.56 -7.23 25.23
CA GLN A 607 -28.89 -6.52 23.99
C GLN A 607 -27.58 -6.09 23.32
N LEU A 608 -27.52 -6.14 21.99
CA LEU A 608 -26.29 -5.95 21.22
C LEU A 608 -25.61 -4.59 21.49
N ASP A 609 -24.43 -4.63 22.10
CA ASP A 609 -23.57 -3.48 22.41
C ASP A 609 -22.18 -3.72 21.81
N TYR A 610 -21.78 -2.92 20.81
CA TYR A 610 -20.53 -3.13 20.09
C TYR A 610 -19.26 -2.89 20.93
N ASP A 611 -19.31 -2.15 22.04
CA ASP A 611 -18.19 -2.05 22.97
C ASP A 611 -18.11 -3.29 23.88
N ARG A 612 -19.26 -3.89 24.23
CA ARG A 612 -19.31 -5.20 24.90
C ARG A 612 -18.81 -6.33 24.01
N GLU A 613 -19.16 -6.30 22.72
CA GLU A 613 -18.68 -7.27 21.71
C GLU A 613 -17.19 -7.13 21.43
N VAL A 614 -16.67 -5.90 21.27
CA VAL A 614 -15.26 -5.67 20.91
C VAL A 614 -14.37 -5.61 22.15
N ALA A 615 -14.46 -4.56 22.96
CA ALA A 615 -13.56 -4.36 24.10
C ALA A 615 -13.87 -5.32 25.27
N GLY A 616 -15.15 -5.62 25.51
CA GLY A 616 -15.58 -6.52 26.58
C GLY A 616 -15.05 -7.95 26.42
N SER A 617 -15.22 -8.56 25.24
CA SER A 617 -14.75 -9.93 24.96
C SER A 617 -13.23 -10.05 25.03
N VAL A 618 -12.52 -9.09 24.45
CA VAL A 618 -11.05 -8.99 24.52
C VAL A 618 -10.57 -8.89 25.97
N ALA A 619 -11.24 -8.07 26.79
CA ALA A 619 -10.92 -7.93 28.22
C ALA A 619 -11.23 -9.19 29.03
N TYR A 620 -12.31 -9.93 28.70
CA TYR A 620 -12.59 -11.23 29.31
C TYR A 620 -11.50 -12.26 28.99
N ILE A 621 -11.17 -12.45 27.71
CA ILE A 621 -10.16 -13.44 27.27
C ILE A 621 -8.81 -13.14 27.93
N ASN A 622 -8.37 -11.88 27.89
CA ASN A 622 -7.09 -11.44 28.47
C ASN A 622 -7.03 -11.56 30.01
N ARG A 623 -8.18 -11.59 30.72
CA ARG A 623 -8.21 -11.70 32.19
C ARG A 623 -8.46 -13.12 32.69
N GLN A 624 -9.24 -13.92 31.96
CA GLN A 624 -9.73 -15.21 32.44
C GLN A 624 -9.11 -16.41 31.72
N LEU A 625 -8.74 -16.28 30.44
CA LEU A 625 -8.35 -17.42 29.60
C LEU A 625 -6.86 -17.38 29.17
N ALA A 626 -6.29 -16.18 29.05
CA ALA A 626 -4.91 -15.97 28.66
C ALA A 626 -3.90 -16.52 29.69
N PRO A 627 -2.76 -17.13 29.25
CA PRO A 627 -1.60 -17.29 30.09
C PRO A 627 -0.86 -15.93 30.29
N PRO A 628 -0.05 -15.74 31.35
CA PRO A 628 0.49 -14.42 31.71
C PRO A 628 1.43 -13.77 30.69
N ASP A 629 1.94 -14.53 29.74
CA ASP A 629 2.87 -14.13 28.67
C ASP A 629 2.18 -13.72 27.37
N LYS A 630 0.84 -13.83 27.28
CA LYS A 630 0.07 -13.57 26.05
C LYS A 630 -1.10 -12.62 26.25
N ALA A 631 -1.47 -11.95 25.16
CA ALA A 631 -2.73 -11.21 25.02
C ALA A 631 -3.36 -11.52 23.65
N VAL A 632 -4.66 -11.24 23.52
CA VAL A 632 -5.38 -11.24 22.23
C VAL A 632 -4.70 -10.28 21.26
N LYS A 633 -4.47 -10.73 20.02
CA LYS A 633 -3.86 -9.94 18.94
C LYS A 633 -4.78 -9.70 17.73
N VAL A 634 -5.80 -10.55 17.57
CA VAL A 634 -6.70 -10.52 16.42
C VAL A 634 -8.16 -10.51 16.87
N TYR A 635 -8.98 -9.74 16.16
CA TYR A 635 -10.43 -9.77 16.23
C TYR A 635 -10.98 -10.47 14.99
N LEU A 636 -11.79 -11.52 15.17
CA LEU A 636 -12.38 -12.30 14.09
C LEU A 636 -13.86 -11.93 13.98
N TRP A 637 -14.26 -11.39 12.82
CA TRP A 637 -15.63 -10.91 12.62
C TRP A 637 -16.63 -12.05 12.42
N SER A 638 -17.66 -12.08 13.28
CA SER A 638 -18.76 -13.04 13.27
C SER A 638 -19.78 -12.83 12.14
N GLY A 639 -20.57 -13.86 11.85
CA GLY A 639 -21.74 -13.81 10.98
C GLY A 639 -21.46 -13.27 9.58
N MET A 640 -22.17 -12.21 9.18
CA MET A 640 -21.98 -11.57 7.87
C MET A 640 -20.63 -10.84 7.71
N ALA A 641 -19.86 -10.70 8.80
CA ALA A 641 -18.53 -10.10 8.85
C ALA A 641 -18.44 -8.78 8.07
N ASN A 642 -19.41 -7.88 8.28
CA ASN A 642 -19.63 -6.66 7.49
C ASN A 642 -19.55 -5.35 8.30
N PRO A 643 -18.50 -5.15 9.12
CA PRO A 643 -18.41 -4.02 10.03
C PRO A 643 -18.38 -2.67 9.31
N THR A 644 -19.03 -1.69 9.92
CA THR A 644 -18.89 -0.28 9.55
C THR A 644 -17.52 0.28 9.98
N PRO A 645 -17.03 1.37 9.35
CA PRO A 645 -15.70 1.93 9.66
C PRO A 645 -15.49 2.30 11.14
N ASP A 646 -16.54 2.76 11.82
CA ASP A 646 -16.50 3.10 13.24
C ASP A 646 -16.36 1.86 14.15
N ILE A 647 -16.90 0.71 13.74
CA ILE A 647 -16.74 -0.56 14.46
C ILE A 647 -15.33 -1.12 14.23
N ILE A 648 -14.78 -1.01 13.02
CA ILE A 648 -13.37 -1.35 12.73
C ILE A 648 -12.43 -0.47 13.58
N ALA A 649 -12.73 0.82 13.74
CA ALA A 649 -11.93 1.72 14.56
C ALA A 649 -11.82 1.26 16.03
N ARG A 650 -12.82 0.54 16.57
CA ARG A 650 -12.77 -0.03 17.93
C ARG A 650 -11.72 -1.14 18.07
N THR A 651 -11.47 -1.94 17.04
CA THR A 651 -10.36 -2.93 17.08
C THR A 651 -9.01 -2.24 17.01
N SER A 652 -8.89 -1.20 16.17
CA SER A 652 -7.65 -0.41 16.04
C SER A 652 -7.31 0.36 17.33
N ALA A 653 -8.32 0.87 18.05
CA ALA A 653 -8.14 1.51 19.35
C ALA A 653 -7.59 0.57 20.45
N LEU A 654 -7.76 -0.75 20.28
CA LEU A 654 -7.20 -1.79 21.15
C LEU A 654 -5.83 -2.32 20.65
N GLY A 655 -5.33 -1.80 19.53
CA GLY A 655 -4.10 -2.28 18.88
C GLY A 655 -4.24 -3.64 18.19
N LEU A 656 -5.48 -4.11 17.95
CA LEU A 656 -5.75 -5.42 17.36
C LEU A 656 -5.78 -5.36 15.83
N GLN A 657 -5.28 -6.42 15.21
CA GLN A 657 -5.61 -6.72 13.82
C GLN A 657 -7.05 -7.24 13.74
N ASN A 658 -7.72 -7.07 12.59
CA ASN A 658 -9.08 -7.59 12.40
C ASN A 658 -9.20 -8.35 11.07
N VAL A 659 -9.85 -9.52 11.09
CA VAL A 659 -9.94 -10.45 9.95
C VAL A 659 -11.34 -11.08 9.88
N ASN A 660 -11.63 -11.74 8.75
CA ASN A 660 -12.88 -12.39 8.34
C ASN A 660 -13.80 -11.49 7.50
N GLY A 661 -14.73 -12.12 6.78
CA GLY A 661 -15.33 -11.56 5.58
C GLY A 661 -14.44 -11.80 4.35
N GLY A 662 -14.99 -11.51 3.17
CA GLY A 662 -14.43 -11.96 1.89
C GLY A 662 -14.90 -13.39 1.59
N ASN A 663 -15.56 -13.57 0.46
CA ASN A 663 -16.26 -14.82 0.13
C ASN A 663 -15.52 -15.56 -0.99
N THR A 664 -14.22 -15.80 -0.79
CA THR A 664 -13.37 -16.48 -1.76
C THR A 664 -13.58 -17.99 -1.71
N TYR A 665 -14.21 -18.54 -2.75
CA TYR A 665 -14.58 -19.94 -2.85
C TYR A 665 -14.63 -20.39 -4.32
N VAL A 666 -13.66 -21.22 -4.73
CA VAL A 666 -13.64 -21.85 -6.06
C VAL A 666 -13.26 -23.32 -5.96
N LEU A 667 -13.85 -24.14 -6.82
CA LEU A 667 -13.60 -25.58 -6.95
C LEU A 667 -13.45 -25.91 -8.45
N ASN A 668 -12.88 -27.06 -8.79
CA ASN A 668 -12.63 -27.44 -10.19
C ASN A 668 -13.93 -27.55 -11.04
N ASP A 669 -15.04 -27.93 -10.40
CA ASP A 669 -16.39 -28.03 -11.00
C ASP A 669 -17.16 -26.69 -11.01
N ASN A 670 -16.65 -25.67 -10.32
CA ASN A 670 -17.38 -24.43 -10.00
C ASN A 670 -16.57 -23.15 -10.27
N PHE A 671 -15.38 -23.25 -10.89
CA PHE A 671 -14.42 -22.15 -10.97
C PHE A 671 -14.93 -20.92 -11.72
N SER A 672 -14.85 -19.74 -11.09
CA SER A 672 -14.92 -18.44 -11.77
C SER A 672 -14.31 -17.36 -10.89
N TYR A 673 -13.54 -16.43 -11.46
CA TYR A 673 -12.94 -15.31 -10.72
C TYR A 673 -13.99 -14.38 -10.06
N ALA A 674 -15.25 -14.46 -10.47
CA ALA A 674 -16.37 -13.77 -9.80
C ALA A 674 -16.62 -14.26 -8.36
N GLN A 675 -16.03 -15.39 -7.97
CA GLN A 675 -16.09 -15.97 -6.63
C GLN A 675 -14.75 -15.81 -5.86
N VAL A 676 -13.90 -14.85 -6.26
CA VAL A 676 -12.64 -14.50 -5.61
C VAL A 676 -12.71 -13.05 -5.16
N SER A 677 -12.71 -12.82 -3.84
CA SER A 677 -12.78 -11.46 -3.27
C SER A 677 -11.42 -10.74 -3.33
N PRO A 678 -11.38 -9.40 -3.21
CA PRO A 678 -10.14 -8.67 -2.92
C PRO A 678 -9.50 -9.12 -1.58
N HIS A 679 -8.35 -8.57 -1.21
CA HIS A 679 -7.68 -8.87 0.05
C HIS A 679 -8.18 -8.03 1.23
N ILE A 680 -8.60 -6.79 0.96
CA ILE A 680 -9.09 -5.86 1.99
C ILE A 680 -10.33 -5.07 1.54
N ASN A 681 -11.11 -4.63 2.52
CA ASN A 681 -12.10 -3.57 2.37
C ASN A 681 -11.61 -2.31 3.08
N TRP A 682 -11.03 -1.39 2.30
CA TRP A 682 -10.40 -0.17 2.77
C TRP A 682 -11.39 1.01 2.80
N TYR A 683 -11.31 1.80 3.87
CA TYR A 683 -11.95 3.10 4.06
C TYR A 683 -10.91 4.09 4.61
N PRO A 684 -11.11 5.41 4.45
CA PRO A 684 -10.31 6.41 5.14
C PRO A 684 -10.32 6.14 6.66
N GLY A 685 -9.14 5.87 7.24
CA GLY A 685 -8.97 5.59 8.67
C GLY A 685 -9.38 4.19 9.16
N ALA A 686 -9.87 3.29 8.31
CA ALA A 686 -10.30 1.95 8.73
C ALA A 686 -10.11 0.89 7.64
N VAL A 687 -9.49 -0.24 7.98
CA VAL A 687 -9.27 -1.36 7.04
C VAL A 687 -9.79 -2.66 7.65
N GLN A 688 -10.71 -3.32 6.94
CA GLN A 688 -11.06 -4.71 7.19
C GLN A 688 -10.18 -5.61 6.32
N VAL A 689 -9.46 -6.56 6.93
CA VAL A 689 -8.76 -7.62 6.20
C VAL A 689 -9.72 -8.79 5.97
N TYR A 690 -9.76 -9.33 4.75
CA TYR A 690 -10.57 -10.51 4.46
C TYR A 690 -9.81 -11.81 4.72
N ALA A 691 -10.56 -12.85 5.07
CA ALA A 691 -10.04 -14.22 5.06
C ALA A 691 -9.61 -14.57 3.62
N PRO A 692 -8.39 -15.08 3.37
CA PRO A 692 -7.92 -15.31 2.00
C PRO A 692 -8.78 -16.30 1.20
N VAL A 693 -9.26 -17.34 1.89
CA VAL A 693 -10.15 -18.40 1.39
C VAL A 693 -11.19 -18.67 2.47
N MET A 694 -12.44 -18.96 2.07
CA MET A 694 -13.55 -19.20 3.00
C MET A 694 -13.38 -20.50 3.82
N ASN A 695 -14.03 -20.52 4.98
CA ASN A 695 -14.11 -21.65 5.93
C ASN A 695 -14.94 -22.84 5.42
N GLU A 696 -15.04 -23.90 6.23
CA GLU A 696 -15.68 -25.18 5.89
C GLU A 696 -17.17 -25.08 5.54
N ASN A 697 -17.84 -24.00 5.96
CA ASN A 697 -19.28 -23.81 5.86
C ASN A 697 -19.79 -23.91 4.40
N LEU A 698 -19.02 -23.39 3.42
CA LEU A 698 -19.35 -23.51 1.99
C LEU A 698 -18.92 -24.84 1.34
N TYR A 699 -18.16 -25.68 2.04
CA TYR A 699 -17.73 -27.01 1.57
C TYR A 699 -18.55 -28.15 2.20
N THR A 700 -19.49 -27.82 3.09
CA THR A 700 -20.29 -28.75 3.92
C THR A 700 -21.79 -28.45 3.85
N GLU A 701 -22.24 -27.78 2.78
CA GLU A 701 -23.62 -27.33 2.57
C GLU A 701 -24.22 -26.68 3.83
N LEU A 702 -23.55 -25.63 4.31
CA LEU A 702 -23.86 -24.89 5.53
C LEU A 702 -23.89 -25.76 6.80
N TRP A 703 -22.92 -26.67 6.92
CA TRP A 703 -22.79 -27.66 8.00
C TRP A 703 -24.00 -28.59 8.16
N THR A 704 -24.83 -28.75 7.12
CA THR A 704 -25.99 -29.67 7.17
C THR A 704 -25.65 -31.09 6.73
N GLU A 705 -24.67 -31.26 5.85
CA GLU A 705 -24.21 -32.56 5.36
C GLU A 705 -22.73 -32.52 4.94
N ASN A 706 -22.26 -33.52 4.17
CA ASN A 706 -20.94 -33.52 3.54
C ASN A 706 -19.75 -33.17 4.46
N PHE A 707 -19.77 -33.58 5.74
CA PHE A 707 -18.82 -33.13 6.78
C PHE A 707 -17.31 -33.36 6.49
N SER A 708 -16.94 -34.20 5.52
CA SER A 708 -15.55 -34.34 5.04
C SER A 708 -15.18 -33.38 3.89
N GLY A 709 -16.14 -32.63 3.37
CA GLY A 709 -16.05 -31.85 2.14
C GLY A 709 -15.05 -30.70 2.19
N PHE A 710 -14.72 -30.20 3.38
CA PHE A 710 -13.66 -29.20 3.53
C PHE A 710 -12.29 -29.66 3.00
N ALA A 711 -12.04 -30.97 2.90
CA ALA A 711 -10.86 -31.50 2.23
C ALA A 711 -10.70 -30.98 0.77
N ARG A 712 -11.79 -30.56 0.11
CA ARG A 712 -11.79 -29.95 -1.23
C ARG A 712 -11.18 -28.54 -1.29
N VAL A 713 -10.89 -27.89 -0.16
CA VAL A 713 -10.22 -26.56 -0.18
C VAL A 713 -8.82 -26.61 -0.80
N THR A 714 -8.21 -27.79 -0.95
CA THR A 714 -7.00 -27.97 -1.76
C THR A 714 -7.21 -27.58 -3.23
N GLU A 715 -8.38 -27.85 -3.82
CA GLU A 715 -8.74 -27.37 -5.16
C GLU A 715 -8.69 -25.84 -5.22
N THR A 716 -9.23 -25.18 -4.19
CA THR A 716 -9.22 -23.72 -4.05
C THR A 716 -7.79 -23.18 -3.89
N PHE A 717 -6.95 -23.84 -3.09
CA PHE A 717 -5.55 -23.46 -2.92
C PHE A 717 -4.75 -23.62 -4.21
N GLU A 718 -4.97 -24.70 -4.97
CA GLU A 718 -4.30 -24.96 -6.25
C GLU A 718 -4.73 -23.93 -7.32
N GLN A 719 -6.04 -23.77 -7.54
CA GLN A 719 -6.62 -22.84 -8.53
C GLN A 719 -6.30 -21.36 -8.26
N LEU A 720 -6.11 -20.96 -7.00
CA LEU A 720 -5.70 -19.59 -6.62
C LEU A 720 -4.19 -19.46 -6.38
N GLY A 721 -3.42 -20.52 -6.66
CA GLY A 721 -1.97 -20.56 -6.57
C GLY A 721 -1.24 -20.65 -7.91
N SER A 722 -1.91 -21.11 -8.97
CA SER A 722 -1.36 -21.29 -10.32
C SER A 722 -2.51 -21.35 -11.35
N PRO A 723 -2.37 -20.83 -12.58
CA PRO A 723 -1.19 -20.15 -13.12
C PRO A 723 -1.01 -18.72 -12.60
N ARG A 724 -2.04 -18.12 -11.99
CA ARG A 724 -2.00 -16.79 -11.37
C ARG A 724 -2.09 -16.96 -9.84
N ARG A 725 -1.17 -16.38 -9.07
CA ARG A 725 -1.14 -16.47 -7.60
C ARG A 725 -2.03 -15.38 -7.01
N LEU A 726 -3.30 -15.70 -6.80
CA LEU A 726 -4.32 -14.73 -6.39
C LEU A 726 -4.53 -14.67 -4.87
N LYS A 727 -4.15 -15.71 -4.12
CA LYS A 727 -4.29 -15.77 -2.65
C LYS A 727 -3.14 -16.56 -1.98
N PRO A 728 -2.79 -16.25 -0.73
CA PRO A 728 -2.06 -17.20 0.13
C PRO A 728 -2.94 -18.41 0.48
N VAL A 729 -2.37 -19.41 1.16
CA VAL A 729 -3.10 -20.56 1.71
C VAL A 729 -3.65 -20.20 3.08
N SER A 730 -4.90 -20.55 3.36
CA SER A 730 -5.61 -20.21 4.60
C SER A 730 -6.46 -21.40 5.06
N ILE A 731 -5.99 -22.13 6.06
CA ILE A 731 -6.77 -23.19 6.72
C ILE A 731 -7.68 -22.51 7.75
N TYR A 732 -8.89 -22.14 7.31
CA TYR A 732 -9.90 -21.43 8.09
C TYR A 732 -11.07 -22.37 8.38
N TYR A 733 -11.49 -22.51 9.64
CA TYR A 733 -12.64 -23.30 10.05
C TYR A 733 -13.18 -22.83 11.41
N HIS A 734 -14.25 -23.45 11.93
CA HIS A 734 -14.81 -23.13 13.25
C HIS A 734 -14.63 -24.28 14.24
N MET A 735 -14.78 -24.00 15.54
CA MET A 735 -14.63 -25.02 16.59
C MET A 735 -15.57 -26.22 16.41
N TYR A 736 -16.77 -26.04 15.86
CA TYR A 736 -17.70 -27.13 15.56
C TYR A 736 -17.14 -28.19 14.59
N SER A 737 -16.09 -27.90 13.80
CA SER A 737 -15.40 -28.92 13.00
C SER A 737 -14.82 -30.07 13.85
N GLY A 738 -14.68 -29.88 15.17
CA GLY A 738 -14.34 -30.96 16.12
C GLY A 738 -15.46 -31.99 16.37
N MET A 739 -16.69 -31.77 15.88
CA MET A 739 -17.84 -32.62 16.19
C MET A 739 -17.77 -34.03 15.59
N TYR A 740 -17.30 -34.19 14.35
CA TYR A 740 -17.44 -35.46 13.62
C TYR A 740 -16.09 -36.10 13.27
N PRO A 741 -15.99 -37.45 13.26
CA PRO A 741 -14.80 -38.14 12.78
C PRO A 741 -14.41 -37.79 11.33
N SER A 742 -15.39 -37.47 10.49
CA SER A 742 -15.23 -37.09 9.07
C SER A 742 -14.64 -35.70 8.89
N SER A 743 -15.07 -34.71 9.67
CA SER A 743 -14.52 -33.35 9.63
C SER A 743 -13.12 -33.27 10.24
N LEU A 744 -12.90 -33.96 11.36
CA LEU A 744 -11.56 -34.16 11.91
C LEU A 744 -10.62 -34.86 10.93
N GLY A 745 -11.11 -35.87 10.20
CA GLY A 745 -10.35 -36.54 9.14
C GLY A 745 -10.03 -35.64 7.93
N ALA A 746 -10.93 -34.70 7.59
CA ALA A 746 -10.67 -33.69 6.57
C ALA A 746 -9.59 -32.69 7.03
N LEU A 747 -9.66 -32.22 8.29
CA LEU A 747 -8.60 -31.38 8.86
C LEU A 747 -7.25 -32.13 8.90
N ASP A 748 -7.20 -33.37 9.39
CA ASP A 748 -6.00 -34.22 9.38
C ASP A 748 -5.37 -34.28 7.96
N TYR A 749 -6.18 -34.48 6.92
CA TYR A 749 -5.73 -34.46 5.53
C TYR A 749 -5.16 -33.09 5.10
N LEU A 750 -5.81 -31.99 5.46
CA LEU A 750 -5.39 -30.63 5.07
C LEU A 750 -4.08 -30.20 5.71
N TYR A 751 -3.89 -30.46 7.01
CA TYR A 751 -2.64 -30.15 7.70
C TYR A 751 -1.48 -31.00 7.15
N GLN A 752 -1.71 -32.29 6.88
CA GLN A 752 -0.73 -33.15 6.24
C GLN A 752 -0.45 -32.76 4.78
N TRP A 753 -1.42 -32.21 4.04
CA TRP A 753 -1.20 -31.63 2.72
C TRP A 753 -0.32 -30.39 2.80
N ALA A 754 -0.62 -29.45 3.70
CA ALA A 754 0.10 -28.20 3.86
C ALA A 754 1.56 -28.40 4.31
N MET A 755 1.80 -29.33 5.26
CA MET A 755 3.15 -29.68 5.73
C MET A 755 4.06 -30.32 4.67
N ARG A 756 3.52 -30.72 3.51
CA ARG A 756 4.31 -31.25 2.37
C ARG A 756 4.70 -30.18 1.35
N GLN A 757 4.30 -28.92 1.53
CA GLN A 757 4.53 -27.83 0.60
C GLN A 757 5.65 -26.88 1.07
N ALA A 758 6.30 -26.21 0.13
CA ALA A 758 7.21 -25.10 0.42
C ALA A 758 6.39 -23.80 0.66
N PHE A 759 5.90 -23.63 1.88
CA PHE A 759 5.17 -22.45 2.35
C PHE A 759 5.89 -21.77 3.52
N THR A 760 5.69 -20.46 3.65
CA THR A 760 6.05 -19.69 4.86
C THR A 760 4.84 -19.61 5.79
N PRO A 761 4.83 -20.30 6.94
CA PRO A 761 3.72 -20.21 7.89
C PRO A 761 3.80 -18.90 8.67
N LEU A 762 2.68 -18.17 8.73
CA LEU A 762 2.52 -16.93 9.49
C LEU A 762 1.36 -17.05 10.48
N TYR A 763 1.44 -16.31 11.59
CA TYR A 763 0.25 -16.00 12.38
C TYR A 763 -0.70 -15.10 11.58
N LEU A 764 -2.00 -15.17 11.86
CA LEU A 764 -2.97 -14.37 11.13
C LEU A 764 -2.77 -12.86 11.37
N SER A 765 -2.29 -12.45 12.57
CA SER A 765 -1.90 -11.05 12.82
C SER A 765 -0.78 -10.57 11.90
N GLU A 766 0.21 -11.41 11.59
CA GLU A 766 1.36 -11.06 10.73
C GLU A 766 0.94 -10.94 9.26
N PHE A 767 -0.01 -11.77 8.81
CA PHE A 767 -0.66 -11.60 7.51
C PHE A 767 -1.53 -10.33 7.47
N ALA A 768 -2.35 -10.09 8.50
CA ALA A 768 -3.25 -8.95 8.57
C ALA A 768 -2.49 -7.61 8.59
N GLN A 769 -1.36 -7.53 9.31
CA GLN A 769 -0.48 -6.36 9.31
C GLN A 769 0.07 -6.05 7.91
N ARG A 770 0.46 -7.08 7.14
CA ARG A 770 0.86 -6.92 5.72
C ARG A 770 -0.32 -6.38 4.91
N ALA A 771 -1.48 -7.03 5.03
CA ALA A 771 -2.69 -6.71 4.27
C ALA A 771 -3.23 -5.28 4.52
N HIS A 772 -3.22 -4.82 5.77
CA HIS A 772 -3.64 -3.46 6.14
C HIS A 772 -2.86 -2.37 5.38
N SER A 773 -1.60 -2.63 5.02
CA SER A 773 -0.73 -1.70 4.30
C SER A 773 -0.81 -1.78 2.76
N LEU A 774 -1.65 -2.65 2.18
CA LEU A 774 -1.62 -2.94 0.73
C LEU A 774 -1.92 -1.71 -0.14
N TYR A 775 -3.03 -1.03 0.13
CA TYR A 775 -3.43 0.17 -0.64
C TYR A 775 -2.64 1.41 -0.23
N GLU A 776 -1.90 1.34 0.88
CA GLU A 776 -1.08 2.42 1.45
C GLU A 776 0.41 2.03 1.46
N THR A 777 0.81 1.31 0.42
CA THR A 777 2.21 1.12 0.04
C THR A 777 2.54 2.15 -1.03
N GLY A 778 3.39 3.13 -0.69
CA GLY A 778 3.81 4.20 -1.58
C GLY A 778 4.71 3.70 -2.72
N MET A 779 4.56 4.31 -3.90
CA MET A 779 5.36 3.98 -5.08
C MET A 779 5.65 5.24 -5.88
N ALA A 780 6.92 5.44 -6.23
CA ALA A 780 7.39 6.61 -6.95
C ALA A 780 8.32 6.25 -8.10
N TYR A 781 8.31 7.07 -9.14
CA TYR A 781 9.36 7.13 -10.15
C TYR A 781 10.53 8.00 -9.67
N HIS A 782 11.71 7.78 -10.22
CA HIS A 782 12.90 8.63 -10.03
C HIS A 782 12.96 9.71 -11.12
N LEU A 783 13.25 10.96 -10.76
CA LEU A 783 13.35 12.09 -11.71
C LEU A 783 14.51 11.96 -12.73
N SER A 784 15.53 11.19 -12.36
CA SER A 784 16.87 11.18 -12.98
C SER A 784 17.22 9.88 -13.72
N GLY A 785 16.35 8.85 -13.70
CA GLY A 785 16.64 7.58 -14.35
C GLY A 785 15.54 6.53 -14.21
N PRO A 786 15.64 5.40 -14.95
CA PRO A 786 14.66 4.33 -14.91
C PRO A 786 14.76 3.54 -13.59
N GLY A 787 13.61 3.23 -13.01
CA GLY A 787 13.50 2.48 -11.76
C GLY A 787 12.28 2.90 -10.94
N PHE A 788 12.07 2.21 -9.83
CA PHE A 788 10.96 2.48 -8.91
C PHE A 788 11.47 2.56 -7.48
N ARG A 789 10.95 3.53 -6.73
CA ARG A 789 11.08 3.60 -5.28
C ARG A 789 9.79 3.12 -4.65
N VAL A 790 9.87 2.19 -3.70
CA VAL A 790 8.70 1.64 -3.01
C VAL A 790 8.88 1.80 -1.50
N ARG A 791 7.82 2.23 -0.81
CA ARG A 791 7.80 2.45 0.64
C ARG A 791 6.58 1.75 1.24
N SER A 792 6.78 0.81 2.16
CA SER A 792 5.69 0.09 2.85
C SER A 792 5.97 -0.09 4.35
N THR A 793 4.93 -0.02 5.16
CA THR A 793 4.96 -0.30 6.60
C THR A 793 4.61 -1.75 6.94
N GLY A 794 4.14 -2.55 5.96
CA GLY A 794 3.71 -3.93 6.19
C GLY A 794 4.11 -4.90 5.06
N VAL A 795 3.80 -4.61 3.81
CA VAL A 795 4.07 -5.50 2.65
C VAL A 795 5.56 -5.86 2.56
N ARG A 796 5.87 -7.16 2.48
CA ARG A 796 7.24 -7.69 2.40
C ARG A 796 7.61 -8.35 1.06
N SER A 797 6.69 -8.41 0.09
CA SER A 797 6.98 -8.92 -1.25
C SER A 797 6.45 -8.02 -2.37
N LEU A 798 7.19 -7.97 -3.48
CA LEU A 798 6.76 -7.33 -4.73
C LEU A 798 6.87 -8.34 -5.87
N ARG A 799 5.79 -8.60 -6.60
CA ARG A 799 5.85 -9.30 -7.89
C ARG A 799 6.29 -8.31 -8.97
N LEU A 800 7.33 -8.64 -9.71
CA LEU A 800 7.98 -7.76 -10.69
C LEU A 800 7.36 -7.94 -12.08
N PRO A 801 7.30 -6.87 -12.91
CA PRO A 801 7.10 -6.98 -14.35
C PRO A 801 8.08 -7.98 -15.00
N GLY A 802 7.65 -8.69 -16.04
CA GLY A 802 8.44 -9.76 -16.68
C GLY A 802 9.73 -9.30 -17.37
N ASP A 803 9.87 -7.99 -17.58
CA ASP A 803 11.03 -7.29 -18.13
C ASP A 803 11.90 -6.61 -17.04
N LEU A 804 11.42 -6.48 -15.80
CA LEU A 804 12.16 -5.83 -14.70
C LEU A 804 13.11 -6.78 -13.98
N TYR A 805 14.29 -6.98 -14.57
CA TYR A 805 15.43 -7.60 -13.90
C TYR A 805 16.08 -6.60 -12.93
N LEU A 806 16.44 -7.02 -11.71
CA LEU A 806 16.95 -6.14 -10.67
C LEU A 806 18.49 -6.09 -10.66
N SER A 807 19.07 -4.90 -10.82
CA SER A 807 20.50 -4.65 -10.70
C SER A 807 21.00 -4.90 -9.27
N PRO A 808 22.25 -5.35 -9.07
CA PRO A 808 22.87 -5.42 -7.74
C PRO A 808 22.94 -4.06 -7.01
N LEU A 809 22.74 -2.95 -7.72
CA LEU A 809 22.61 -1.59 -7.14
C LEU A 809 21.26 -1.35 -6.44
N SER A 810 20.28 -2.25 -6.57
CA SER A 810 18.97 -2.15 -5.91
C SER A 810 19.11 -2.17 -4.38
N ARG A 811 18.43 -1.26 -3.67
CA ARG A 811 18.58 -1.09 -2.21
C ARG A 811 17.36 -1.62 -1.46
N GLY A 812 17.57 -2.13 -0.25
CA GLY A 812 16.51 -2.71 0.58
C GLY A 812 15.92 -4.05 0.11
N ILE A 813 16.50 -4.68 -0.93
CA ILE A 813 16.09 -6.01 -1.42
C ILE A 813 16.93 -7.10 -0.76
N ALA A 814 16.23 -8.06 -0.13
CA ALA A 814 16.80 -9.23 0.53
C ALA A 814 16.90 -10.45 -0.39
N GLY A 815 15.94 -10.60 -1.31
CA GLY A 815 15.81 -11.83 -2.09
C GLY A 815 15.00 -11.69 -3.38
N VAL A 816 15.10 -12.69 -4.24
CA VAL A 816 14.30 -12.84 -5.47
C VAL A 816 14.02 -14.33 -5.73
N THR A 817 12.79 -14.67 -6.13
CA THR A 817 12.41 -16.04 -6.54
C THR A 817 11.41 -16.03 -7.67
N GLN A 818 11.51 -17.02 -8.57
CA GLN A 818 10.53 -17.21 -9.64
C GLN A 818 9.27 -17.87 -9.08
N GLY A 819 8.12 -17.24 -9.31
CA GLY A 819 6.80 -17.79 -9.03
C GLY A 819 6.06 -18.21 -10.32
N PRO A 820 4.75 -18.49 -10.23
CA PRO A 820 3.96 -19.02 -11.36
C PRO A 820 3.68 -17.96 -12.45
N ASP A 821 3.66 -16.68 -12.07
CA ASP A 821 3.20 -15.53 -12.86
C ASP A 821 4.16 -14.31 -12.78
N GLY A 822 5.43 -14.55 -12.46
CA GLY A 822 6.46 -13.51 -12.40
C GLY A 822 7.61 -13.83 -11.45
N TRP A 823 8.54 -12.88 -11.31
CA TRP A 823 9.55 -12.89 -10.26
C TRP A 823 9.04 -12.15 -9.01
N TYR A 824 9.36 -12.65 -7.83
CA TYR A 824 8.94 -12.11 -6.55
C TYR A 824 10.17 -11.63 -5.78
N ALA A 825 10.29 -10.31 -5.59
CA ALA A 825 11.32 -9.72 -4.73
C ALA A 825 10.87 -9.77 -3.26
N THR A 826 11.80 -10.10 -2.36
CA THR A 826 11.61 -10.05 -0.91
C THR A 826 12.24 -8.76 -0.36
N LEU A 827 11.45 -7.99 0.39
CA LEU A 827 11.87 -6.70 0.93
C LEU A 827 12.54 -6.86 2.29
N GLY A 828 13.80 -6.42 2.39
CA GLY A 828 14.59 -6.39 3.62
C GLY A 828 14.56 -5.03 4.35
N ALA A 829 13.87 -4.03 3.81
CA ALA A 829 13.70 -2.71 4.41
C ALA A 829 12.33 -2.10 4.07
N ALA A 830 11.87 -1.13 4.87
CA ALA A 830 10.61 -0.42 4.66
C ALA A 830 10.64 0.55 3.46
N VAL A 831 11.83 0.95 3.01
CA VAL A 831 12.07 1.75 1.80
C VAL A 831 13.05 0.99 0.92
N VAL A 832 12.67 0.77 -0.34
CA VAL A 832 13.45 -0.02 -1.31
C VAL A 832 13.57 0.71 -2.65
N GLU A 833 14.72 0.53 -3.29
CA GLU A 833 15.03 1.10 -4.61
C GLU A 833 15.20 -0.04 -5.62
N LEU A 834 14.33 -0.09 -6.63
CA LEU A 834 14.34 -1.08 -7.69
C LEU A 834 15.05 -0.50 -8.92
N MET A 835 16.34 -0.79 -9.04
CA MET A 835 17.18 -0.36 -10.16
C MET A 835 17.16 -1.44 -11.25
N PRO A 836 16.80 -1.14 -12.51
CA PRO A 836 16.86 -2.11 -13.60
C PRO A 836 18.29 -2.61 -13.87
N ALA A 837 18.44 -3.90 -14.16
CA ALA A 837 19.68 -4.50 -14.64
C ALA A 837 19.89 -4.21 -16.14
N SER A 838 21.16 -4.12 -16.56
CA SER A 838 21.55 -4.05 -17.98
C SER A 838 21.52 -5.41 -18.68
N ASN A 839 21.17 -6.49 -17.97
CA ASN A 839 21.08 -7.85 -18.46
C ASN A 839 19.88 -8.59 -17.81
N GLN A 840 19.55 -9.77 -18.33
CA GLN A 840 18.45 -10.60 -17.82
C GLN A 840 18.88 -11.48 -16.62
N GLN A 841 19.57 -10.91 -15.64
CA GLN A 841 19.97 -11.60 -14.41
C GLN A 841 19.72 -10.71 -13.18
N HIS A 842 18.96 -11.22 -12.20
CA HIS A 842 18.74 -10.51 -10.95
C HIS A 842 19.97 -10.57 -10.04
N LEU A 843 20.35 -9.42 -9.48
CA LEU A 843 21.34 -9.26 -8.41
C LEU A 843 22.70 -9.91 -8.72
N GLN A 844 23.15 -9.88 -9.98
CA GLN A 844 24.41 -10.51 -10.39
C GLN A 844 25.62 -9.92 -9.61
N GLY A 845 26.50 -10.79 -9.10
CA GLY A 845 27.65 -10.43 -8.26
C GLY A 845 27.30 -10.17 -6.78
N ARG A 846 26.07 -10.42 -6.35
CA ARG A 846 25.56 -10.07 -5.00
C ARG A 846 24.82 -11.23 -4.33
N PRO A 847 25.15 -11.57 -3.06
CA PRO A 847 24.44 -12.60 -2.32
C PRO A 847 23.00 -12.18 -2.04
N TYR A 848 22.06 -13.13 -2.14
CA TYR A 848 20.63 -12.89 -1.90
C TYR A 848 19.92 -14.15 -1.38
N LEU A 849 18.78 -13.94 -0.70
CA LEU A 849 17.87 -15.01 -0.28
C LEU A 849 17.03 -15.49 -1.47
N GLN A 850 17.19 -16.75 -1.87
CA GLN A 850 16.28 -17.37 -2.84
C GLN A 850 14.92 -17.57 -2.17
N HIS A 851 14.89 -18.36 -1.09
CA HIS A 851 13.66 -18.59 -0.33
C HIS A 851 13.93 -18.94 1.13
N ALA A 852 12.94 -18.69 2.00
CA ALA A 852 12.88 -19.21 3.37
C ALA A 852 11.43 -19.50 3.76
N ASN A 853 11.19 -20.48 4.64
CA ASN A 853 9.91 -20.69 5.32
C ASN A 853 9.77 -19.78 6.58
N ALA A 854 10.30 -18.55 6.49
CA ALA A 854 10.58 -17.68 7.63
C ALA A 854 10.47 -16.19 7.25
N ILE A 855 10.19 -15.32 8.21
CA ILE A 855 10.15 -13.86 8.04
C ILE A 855 11.60 -13.32 8.00
N VAL A 856 11.92 -12.45 7.04
CA VAL A 856 13.14 -11.62 7.11
C VAL A 856 12.89 -10.47 8.09
N GLN A 857 13.42 -10.60 9.30
CA GLN A 857 13.38 -9.52 10.29
C GLN A 857 14.44 -8.48 10.00
N GLU A 858 15.64 -8.91 9.58
CA GLU A 858 16.73 -8.00 9.27
C GLU A 858 17.51 -8.44 8.02
N TRP A 859 17.92 -7.46 7.20
CA TRP A 859 18.82 -7.67 6.07
C TRP A 859 19.65 -6.40 5.83
N ARG A 860 20.94 -6.45 6.20
CA ARG A 860 21.93 -5.39 5.90
C ARG A 860 23.03 -5.99 5.03
N LEU A 861 23.21 -5.44 3.83
CA LEU A 861 24.35 -5.74 2.98
C LEU A 861 25.19 -4.47 2.82
N ASP A 862 26.32 -4.44 3.52
CA ASP A 862 27.37 -3.45 3.32
C ASP A 862 28.34 -3.94 2.22
N ALA A 863 29.36 -3.14 1.90
CA ALA A 863 30.22 -3.35 0.72
C ALA A 863 30.80 -4.78 0.56
N ASN A 864 31.13 -5.47 1.65
CA ASN A 864 31.56 -6.88 1.62
C ASN A 864 30.93 -7.74 2.74
N ASP A 865 30.07 -7.19 3.59
CA ASP A 865 29.53 -7.91 4.75
C ASP A 865 28.00 -7.95 4.69
N LEU A 866 27.44 -9.16 4.74
CA LEU A 866 26.01 -9.44 4.82
C LEU A 866 25.66 -9.86 6.24
N TRP A 867 24.73 -9.15 6.86
CA TRP A 867 24.07 -9.53 8.09
C TRP A 867 22.59 -9.76 7.83
N LEU A 868 22.04 -10.87 8.33
CA LEU A 868 20.62 -11.20 8.21
C LEU A 868 20.08 -11.84 9.49
N GLU A 869 18.80 -11.59 9.75
CA GLU A 869 18.01 -12.25 10.79
C GLU A 869 16.73 -12.84 10.19
N LEU A 870 16.50 -14.14 10.43
CA LEU A 870 15.32 -14.88 10.01
C LEU A 870 14.54 -15.38 11.23
N GLN A 871 13.23 -15.16 11.26
CA GLN A 871 12.33 -15.73 12.29
C GLN A 871 11.43 -16.80 11.66
N SER A 872 11.51 -18.03 12.16
CA SER A 872 10.67 -19.15 11.72
C SER A 872 9.76 -19.65 12.83
N HIS A 873 8.45 -19.78 12.54
CA HIS A 873 7.45 -20.39 13.45
C HIS A 873 7.42 -21.93 13.36
N VAL A 874 8.23 -22.49 12.47
CA VAL A 874 8.46 -23.92 12.22
C VAL A 874 9.97 -24.17 12.10
N PRO A 875 10.47 -25.41 12.10
CA PRO A 875 11.88 -25.69 11.80
C PRO A 875 12.32 -25.02 10.48
N LEU A 876 13.37 -24.21 10.55
CA LEU A 876 13.82 -23.37 9.44
C LEU A 876 14.32 -24.21 8.26
N GLN A 877 13.98 -23.77 7.05
CA GLN A 877 14.60 -24.15 5.79
C GLN A 877 14.73 -22.89 4.93
N ALA A 878 15.97 -22.53 4.56
CA ALA A 878 16.23 -21.37 3.71
C ALA A 878 17.46 -21.58 2.79
N GLU A 879 17.45 -20.94 1.61
CA GLU A 879 18.55 -21.00 0.64
C GLU A 879 19.07 -19.59 0.30
N LEU A 880 20.37 -19.37 0.49
CA LEU A 880 21.10 -18.22 -0.03
C LEU A 880 21.82 -18.60 -1.34
N ARG A 881 21.87 -17.66 -2.28
CA ARG A 881 22.52 -17.76 -3.61
C ARG A 881 23.65 -16.76 -3.75
N GLN A 882 24.55 -16.97 -4.72
CA GLN A 882 25.70 -16.09 -4.99
C GLN A 882 26.63 -15.96 -3.77
N VAL A 883 26.86 -17.10 -3.10
CA VAL A 883 27.67 -17.19 -1.86
C VAL A 883 28.99 -17.97 -2.02
N ALA A 884 29.40 -18.35 -3.24
CA ALA A 884 30.64 -19.08 -3.49
C ALA A 884 31.89 -18.44 -2.82
N GLY A 885 32.02 -17.12 -2.89
CA GLY A 885 33.12 -16.38 -2.26
C GLY A 885 32.95 -16.11 -0.77
N CYS A 886 31.74 -16.25 -0.22
CA CYS A 886 31.41 -15.81 1.14
C CYS A 886 32.04 -16.69 2.23
N GLN A 887 32.56 -16.06 3.29
CA GLN A 887 33.03 -16.70 4.52
C GLN A 887 32.04 -16.45 5.66
N ILE A 888 31.83 -17.41 6.56
CA ILE A 888 30.99 -17.22 7.76
C ILE A 888 31.82 -16.48 8.81
N ILE A 889 31.28 -15.38 9.34
CA ILE A 889 31.90 -14.57 10.40
C ILE A 889 31.28 -14.92 11.76
N SER A 890 29.95 -15.02 11.82
CA SER A 890 29.20 -15.45 13.01
C SER A 890 27.87 -16.08 12.60
N GLN A 891 27.32 -16.96 13.44
CA GLN A 891 26.01 -17.58 13.24
C GLN A 891 25.39 -17.98 14.60
N SER A 892 24.06 -18.02 14.70
CA SER A 892 23.38 -18.52 15.90
C SER A 892 23.69 -20.01 16.17
N PRO A 893 23.85 -20.46 17.44
CA PRO A 893 24.20 -21.85 17.76
C PRO A 893 23.22 -22.92 17.25
N ALA A 894 21.94 -22.58 17.07
CA ALA A 894 20.92 -23.48 16.54
C ALA A 894 20.96 -23.64 15.01
N LEU A 895 21.67 -22.75 14.30
CA LEU A 895 21.69 -22.70 12.84
C LEU A 895 22.71 -23.69 12.27
N LYS A 896 22.20 -24.66 11.49
CA LYS A 896 23.00 -25.55 10.65
C LYS A 896 23.10 -24.95 9.25
N LEU A 897 24.31 -24.90 8.71
CA LEU A 897 24.59 -24.34 7.38
C LEU A 897 25.40 -25.33 6.55
N SER A 898 24.96 -25.60 5.32
CA SER A 898 25.63 -26.49 4.36
C SER A 898 25.90 -25.76 3.04
N ARG A 899 27.11 -25.87 2.50
CA ARG A 899 27.49 -25.25 1.21
C ARG A 899 27.33 -26.24 0.06
N GLN A 900 26.66 -25.82 -1.01
CA GLN A 900 26.62 -26.55 -2.28
C GLN A 900 27.04 -25.61 -3.42
N ALA A 901 28.33 -25.64 -3.76
CA ALA A 901 28.99 -24.70 -4.67
C ALA A 901 28.70 -23.22 -4.33
N ASP A 902 27.76 -22.60 -5.04
CA ASP A 902 27.38 -21.19 -4.93
C ASP A 902 26.15 -20.94 -4.02
N THR A 903 25.66 -21.98 -3.31
CA THR A 903 24.55 -21.85 -2.37
C THR A 903 24.94 -22.17 -0.93
N PHE A 904 24.19 -21.59 0.01
CA PHE A 904 24.10 -22.04 1.39
C PHE A 904 22.68 -22.49 1.70
N GLN A 905 22.54 -23.73 2.16
CA GLN A 905 21.30 -24.24 2.77
C GLN A 905 21.37 -24.01 4.28
N LEU A 906 20.39 -23.30 4.83
CA LEU A 906 20.23 -22.92 6.22
C LEU A 906 19.10 -23.74 6.84
N SER A 907 19.29 -24.27 8.04
CA SER A 907 18.24 -25.01 8.76
C SER A 907 18.37 -25.00 10.27
N THR A 908 17.25 -25.18 10.97
CA THR A 908 17.18 -25.45 12.42
C THR A 908 16.43 -26.76 12.67
N ALA A 909 16.51 -27.29 13.89
CA ALA A 909 15.69 -28.45 14.29
C ALA A 909 14.29 -28.05 14.79
N GLU A 910 14.14 -26.82 15.26
CA GLU A 910 12.98 -26.27 15.98
C GLU A 910 12.69 -24.85 15.48
N PRO A 911 11.48 -24.29 15.72
CA PRO A 911 11.18 -22.87 15.51
C PRO A 911 12.20 -21.96 16.20
N ALA A 912 12.71 -20.94 15.49
CA ALA A 912 13.75 -20.06 16.02
C ALA A 912 13.83 -18.71 15.29
N THR A 913 14.30 -17.69 16.02
CA THR A 913 14.97 -16.53 15.39
C THR A 913 16.46 -16.85 15.30
N VAL A 914 17.05 -16.71 14.11
CA VAL A 914 18.49 -16.96 13.87
C VAL A 914 19.14 -15.81 13.11
N GLN A 915 20.37 -15.51 13.49
CA GLN A 915 21.25 -14.51 12.89
C GLN A 915 22.39 -15.21 12.15
N LEU A 916 22.81 -14.63 11.02
CA LEU A 916 23.97 -15.07 10.25
C LEU A 916 24.73 -13.85 9.71
N GLN A 917 26.05 -13.86 9.89
CA GLN A 917 26.96 -12.87 9.32
C GLN A 917 27.92 -13.54 8.33
N LEU A 918 27.94 -13.04 7.11
CA LEU A 918 28.82 -13.50 6.04
C LEU A 918 29.71 -12.35 5.56
N ARG A 919 30.99 -12.65 5.27
CA ARG A 919 31.89 -11.78 4.53
C ARG A 919 32.02 -12.26 3.10
N CYS A 920 31.38 -11.55 2.19
CA CYS A 920 31.29 -11.83 0.76
C CYS A 920 32.18 -10.84 0.00
N PRO A 921 33.42 -11.21 -0.37
CA PRO A 921 34.29 -10.35 -1.16
C PRO A 921 33.66 -10.13 -2.54
N GLN A 922 33.52 -8.88 -2.96
CA GLN A 922 32.97 -8.56 -4.28
C GLN A 922 33.81 -9.22 -5.39
N SER A 923 33.13 -9.92 -6.32
CA SER A 923 33.74 -10.32 -7.59
C SER A 923 34.18 -9.07 -8.35
N GLY A 924 35.40 -9.08 -8.89
CA GLY A 924 36.13 -7.89 -9.31
C GLY A 924 35.37 -6.89 -10.19
N SER A 925 35.64 -5.62 -9.96
CA SER A 925 35.04 -4.47 -10.66
C SER A 925 35.38 -4.45 -12.16
N GLU A 926 34.39 -4.70 -13.02
CA GLU A 926 34.46 -4.42 -14.47
C GLU A 926 33.27 -3.63 -15.04
N VAL A 927 32.28 -3.23 -14.22
CA VAL A 927 31.10 -2.46 -14.67
C VAL A 927 30.83 -1.23 -13.78
N LEU A 928 31.73 -0.25 -13.81
CA LEU A 928 31.49 1.13 -13.36
C LEU A 928 32.28 2.14 -14.21
N GLN A 929 31.68 2.54 -15.33
CA GLN A 929 31.89 3.81 -16.04
C GLN A 929 30.53 4.32 -16.52
#